data_AF-A0A8C6I832-F1
#
_entry.id   AF-A0A8C6I832-F1
#
_cell.length_a   1.000
_cell.length_b   1.000
_cell.length_c   1.000
_cell.angle_alpha   90.00
_cell.angle_beta   90.00
_cell.angle_gamma   90.00
#
_symmetry.space_group_name_H-M   'P 1'
#
loop_
_entity.id
_entity.type
_entity.pdbx_description
1 polymer ?
#
loop_
_entity_poly.entity_id
_entity_poly.type
_entity_poly.pdbx_seq_one_letter_code
_entity_poly.pdbx_strand_id
1 'polypeptide(L)'
;MGALALLWPSLLLPLLTVLFGQPPGTLAQTQVCSVNQTVFRVEENTTVSEPLVNIFVPDGLHVTLGPLSTPYAFRIEGKDLFLNVTPDYEENSLLQADVECKRGDAVVVRLEVFVAVLDINDNAPKFSFEIKTFNVSEDTKVNTTVIPETQLKATDADINDILVYTLQEVTPNASKFFSLEGVNYPALKLDQTLDYFKNQNMTFMLLARDTWEENVEPSHTATATLVLNTLPADLRTPWFLPCSFTDGYVCIHAQYSAVVPTGHKLPSPLIMSPGPIYAVDGDQAIKQSIIYSIIAGNTDGTFIINAHDGNLTMAKSIPSPMKFTLLIRADQEDMARYSVTQAIVEARSVTGNPLQFSQSLYYGTVVLGSEAGTAVKDKTFPSEILRIQAQYPGFPDLNSAVTYRVTNSSEFMMNKDIMLTAVPMEEARTIRVEVEASNTVTKDTATAVVEIQVSERELPSTGAGEQGDGQRFSTVDMAVLGGVLGALLLLALICLVILVHKHYRHRLACCSGKASEPQPNGYDNLTFLPDHKAKWSPTPNRKPEPSPKLAQPPLRPPSPMSSSPTPPSSTPPSPQPKVSGSPKTVQAGDSPSAVRSILTKERRPEGEGGYKAVWFGKDIGAEADVVVLNEPTADVDSASASGSEGSDDDDPDQKKTLRFGVDADNTYI
;
A
#
# COMPACT_ATOMS: atom_id res chain seq x y z
N MET A 1 4.68 62.95 25.66
CA MET A 1 4.70 63.80 24.45
C MET A 1 4.05 63.00 23.34
N GLY A 2 3.03 63.47 22.63
CA GLY A 2 2.22 64.67 22.85
C GLY A 2 0.92 64.55 22.06
N ALA A 3 -0.20 65.00 22.62
CA ALA A 3 -1.48 65.05 21.90
C ALA A 3 -1.59 66.31 21.05
N LEU A 4 -2.34 66.26 19.96
CA LEU A 4 -2.74 67.43 19.18
C LEU A 4 -4.20 67.26 18.75
N ALA A 5 -5.07 68.12 19.30
CA ALA A 5 -6.49 68.18 18.98
C ALA A 5 -6.83 69.57 18.44
N LEU A 6 -7.53 69.61 17.31
CA LEU A 6 -8.04 70.81 16.65
C LEU A 6 -9.28 70.41 15.82
N LEU A 7 -10.33 71.22 15.64
CA LEU A 7 -10.96 72.20 16.53
C LEU A 7 -12.33 72.54 15.89
N TRP A 8 -13.41 72.68 16.67
CA TRP A 8 -14.65 73.29 16.16
C TRP A 8 -14.53 74.81 16.08
N PRO A 9 -15.23 75.46 15.13
CA PRO A 9 -15.67 76.84 15.29
C PRO A 9 -17.20 76.96 15.29
N SER A 10 -17.75 77.51 16.38
CA SER A 10 -19.16 77.93 16.48
C SER A 10 -19.21 79.43 16.75
N LEU A 11 -19.73 80.26 15.83
CA LEU A 11 -20.20 81.63 16.13
C LEU A 11 -20.71 82.38 14.87
N LEU A 12 -22.00 82.75 14.85
CA LEU A 12 -22.49 84.15 14.78
C LEU A 12 -23.99 84.23 14.39
N LEU A 13 -24.78 84.92 15.23
CA LEU A 13 -25.96 85.65 14.78
C LEU A 13 -25.56 87.09 14.42
N PRO A 14 -26.41 87.81 13.67
CA PRO A 14 -26.85 89.10 14.23
C PRO A 14 -28.37 89.30 14.23
N LEU A 15 -28.77 90.28 15.04
CA LEU A 15 -30.13 90.75 15.29
C LEU A 15 -30.78 91.43 14.07
N LEU A 16 -32.08 91.24 13.88
CA LEU A 16 -32.98 92.29 13.39
C LEU A 16 -34.37 92.11 14.04
N THR A 17 -35.07 93.19 14.35
CA THR A 17 -36.32 93.13 15.13
C THR A 17 -37.39 94.14 14.70
N VAL A 18 -38.64 93.80 15.03
CA VAL A 18 -39.87 94.61 15.13
C VAL A 18 -40.67 94.92 13.84
N LEU A 19 -41.99 94.71 13.94
CA LEU A 19 -43.11 94.99 12.99
C LEU A 19 -43.13 94.13 11.70
N PHE A 20 -44.24 93.50 11.31
CA PHE A 20 -45.65 93.70 11.70
C PHE A 20 -46.27 92.53 12.47
N GLY A 21 -47.40 92.77 13.14
CA GLY A 21 -48.13 91.78 13.93
C GLY A 21 -49.45 91.34 13.29
N GLN A 22 -49.70 90.03 13.35
CA GLN A 22 -51.03 89.40 13.28
C GLN A 22 -51.07 88.26 14.33
N PRO A 23 -52.26 87.84 14.81
CA PRO A 23 -52.37 86.91 15.93
C PRO A 23 -51.86 85.49 15.57
N PRO A 24 -51.57 84.64 16.57
CA PRO A 24 -51.18 83.26 16.32
C PRO A 24 -52.32 82.50 15.63
N GLY A 25 -52.21 82.36 14.32
CA GLY A 25 -52.96 81.34 13.59
C GLY A 25 -52.53 79.99 14.16
N THR A 26 -53.45 79.32 14.85
CA THR A 26 -53.22 77.99 15.39
C THR A 26 -52.99 77.05 14.21
N LEU A 27 -51.72 76.72 13.96
CA LEU A 27 -51.36 75.52 13.23
C LEU A 27 -51.81 74.33 14.07
N ALA A 28 -53.08 73.97 13.92
CA ALA A 28 -53.54 72.64 14.26
C ALA A 28 -52.65 71.68 13.48
N GLN A 29 -51.78 70.95 14.17
CA GLN A 29 -51.11 69.81 13.59
C GLN A 29 -52.21 68.91 13.06
N THR A 30 -52.26 68.72 11.73
CA THR A 30 -53.03 67.64 11.15
C THR A 30 -52.43 66.36 11.69
N GLN A 31 -53.02 65.84 12.75
CA GLN A 31 -52.65 64.54 13.29
C GLN A 31 -52.87 63.53 12.17
N VAL A 32 -51.80 62.82 11.84
CA VAL A 32 -51.73 61.74 10.86
C VAL A 32 -51.57 60.45 11.66
N CYS A 33 -51.93 59.29 11.09
CA CYS A 33 -51.71 58.04 11.79
C CYS A 33 -50.23 57.85 12.16
N SER A 34 -49.95 57.30 13.34
CA SER A 34 -48.59 57.01 13.79
C SER A 34 -48.53 55.77 14.68
N VAL A 35 -47.36 55.14 14.72
CA VAL A 35 -46.99 54.09 15.69
C VAL A 35 -45.82 54.59 16.53
N ASN A 36 -45.71 54.13 17.77
CA ASN A 36 -44.59 54.46 18.68
C ASN A 36 -43.33 53.60 18.42
N GLN A 37 -43.50 52.43 17.80
CA GLN A 37 -42.44 51.49 17.47
C GLN A 37 -42.75 50.84 16.11
N THR A 38 -41.72 50.76 15.24
CA THR A 38 -41.82 50.23 13.86
C THR A 38 -41.01 48.95 13.63
N VAL A 39 -40.26 48.49 14.63
CA VAL A 39 -39.47 47.25 14.55
C VAL A 39 -39.67 46.45 15.81
N PHE A 40 -40.09 45.19 15.64
CA PHE A 40 -40.28 44.20 16.69
C PHE A 40 -39.31 43.05 16.47
N ARG A 41 -39.05 42.32 17.56
CA ARG A 41 -38.29 41.07 17.56
C ARG A 41 -39.15 40.01 18.23
N VAL A 42 -39.31 38.88 17.56
CA VAL A 42 -40.15 37.76 18.00
C VAL A 42 -39.37 36.49 17.72
N GLU A 43 -39.14 35.68 18.75
CA GLU A 43 -38.58 34.34 18.60
C GLU A 43 -39.52 33.49 17.76
N GLU A 44 -38.99 32.70 16.84
CA GLU A 44 -39.81 31.80 16.02
C GLU A 44 -40.49 30.71 16.85
N ASN A 45 -41.43 29.99 16.23
CA ASN A 45 -42.31 29.04 16.90
C ASN A 45 -43.18 29.63 18.05
N THR A 46 -43.02 30.92 18.41
CA THR A 46 -43.80 31.57 19.48
C THR A 46 -45.15 32.10 19.00
N THR A 47 -46.20 31.86 19.78
CA THR A 47 -47.54 32.39 19.54
C THR A 47 -47.74 33.73 20.27
N VAL A 48 -47.51 34.85 19.59
CA VAL A 48 -47.78 36.19 20.14
C VAL A 48 -49.30 36.41 20.27
N SER A 49 -49.80 36.60 21.49
CA SER A 49 -51.24 36.66 21.80
C SER A 49 -51.76 38.11 21.91
N GLU A 50 -50.90 38.97 22.40
CA GLU A 50 -51.04 40.41 22.58
C GLU A 50 -50.85 41.18 21.26
N PRO A 51 -51.37 42.41 21.16
CA PRO A 51 -51.09 43.25 20.01
C PRO A 51 -49.63 43.71 20.03
N LEU A 52 -48.97 43.68 18.86
CA LEU A 52 -47.62 44.20 18.65
C LEU A 52 -47.57 45.70 18.94
N VAL A 53 -48.55 46.44 18.41
CA VAL A 53 -48.62 47.90 18.56
C VAL A 53 -50.04 48.45 18.44
N ASN A 54 -50.37 49.42 19.30
CA ASN A 54 -51.55 50.25 19.15
C ASN A 54 -51.25 51.39 18.15
N ILE A 55 -52.00 51.44 17.06
CA ILE A 55 -51.86 52.48 16.04
C ILE A 55 -52.65 53.70 16.49
N PHE A 56 -51.98 54.85 16.63
CA PHE A 56 -52.67 56.11 16.87
C PHE A 56 -53.42 56.51 15.58
N VAL A 57 -54.74 56.33 15.58
CA VAL A 57 -55.64 56.71 14.47
C VAL A 57 -56.48 57.93 14.88
N PRO A 58 -56.26 59.11 14.25
CA PRO A 58 -57.07 60.32 14.45
C PRO A 58 -58.51 60.21 13.92
N ASP A 59 -59.39 61.09 14.37
CA ASP A 59 -60.81 61.10 13.97
C ASP A 59 -61.00 61.30 12.46
N GLY A 60 -61.92 60.53 11.86
CA GLY A 60 -62.20 60.55 10.42
C GLY A 60 -61.15 59.84 9.55
N LEU A 61 -60.25 59.06 10.16
CA LEU A 61 -59.34 58.13 9.50
C LEU A 61 -59.61 56.70 9.95
N HIS A 62 -59.24 55.72 9.12
CA HIS A 62 -59.20 54.30 9.48
C HIS A 62 -57.93 53.66 8.93
N VAL A 63 -57.62 52.43 9.36
CA VAL A 63 -56.42 51.70 8.97
C VAL A 63 -56.75 50.36 8.32
N THR A 64 -55.94 49.96 7.34
CA THR A 64 -56.04 48.68 6.63
C THR A 64 -54.64 48.17 6.31
N LEU A 65 -54.43 46.86 6.25
CA LEU A 65 -53.21 46.29 5.70
C LEU A 65 -53.17 46.54 4.18
N GLY A 66 -52.03 47.04 3.71
CA GLY A 66 -51.71 47.34 2.32
C GLY A 66 -51.05 46.16 1.62
N PRO A 67 -50.93 46.23 0.27
CA PRO A 67 -50.49 45.11 -0.57
C PRO A 67 -49.00 44.76 -0.42
N LEU A 68 -48.22 45.56 0.31
CA LEU A 68 -46.81 45.27 0.64
C LEU A 68 -46.66 44.52 1.98
N SER A 69 -47.77 44.17 2.64
CA SER A 69 -47.74 43.35 3.85
C SER A 69 -47.45 41.89 3.52
N THR A 70 -46.65 41.19 4.34
CA THR A 70 -46.44 39.75 4.23
C THR A 70 -47.79 39.02 4.30
N PRO A 71 -48.14 38.16 3.31
CA PRO A 71 -49.47 37.55 3.23
C PRO A 71 -49.88 36.82 4.51
N TYR A 72 -51.09 37.08 4.99
CA TYR A 72 -51.72 36.46 6.17
C TYR A 72 -51.00 36.64 7.53
N ALA A 73 -49.77 37.15 7.55
CA ALA A 73 -48.91 37.26 8.73
C ALA A 73 -49.43 38.25 9.78
N PHE A 74 -50.28 39.20 9.39
CA PHE A 74 -50.80 40.26 10.25
C PHE A 74 -52.32 40.36 10.19
N ARG A 75 -52.94 40.83 11.28
CA ARG A 75 -54.32 41.30 11.31
C ARG A 75 -54.43 42.62 12.10
N ILE A 76 -55.43 43.44 11.79
CA ILE A 76 -55.73 44.66 12.55
C ILE A 76 -57.12 44.52 13.16
N GLU A 77 -57.22 44.68 14.48
CA GLU A 77 -58.49 44.68 15.20
C GLU A 77 -58.69 46.05 15.86
N GLY A 78 -59.68 46.82 15.37
CA GLY A 78 -59.97 48.16 15.87
C GLY A 78 -58.86 49.18 15.56
N LYS A 79 -57.89 49.32 16.47
CA LYS A 79 -56.68 50.14 16.29
C LYS A 79 -55.38 49.36 16.55
N ASP A 80 -55.48 48.08 16.86
CA ASP A 80 -54.36 47.26 17.33
C ASP A 80 -53.88 46.31 16.23
N LEU A 81 -52.57 46.31 15.98
CA LEU A 81 -51.90 45.41 15.02
C LEU A 81 -51.44 44.14 15.76
N PHE A 82 -51.89 42.98 15.28
CA PHE A 82 -51.50 41.67 15.81
C PHE A 82 -50.69 40.89 14.79
N LEU A 83 -49.74 40.09 15.29
CA LEU A 83 -49.22 38.96 14.54
C LEU A 83 -50.32 37.89 14.43
N ASN A 84 -50.39 37.22 13.28
CA ASN A 84 -51.47 36.30 12.92
C ASN A 84 -50.96 34.92 12.45
N VAL A 85 -49.65 34.72 12.51
CA VAL A 85 -48.95 33.45 12.27
C VAL A 85 -47.99 33.21 13.42
N THR A 86 -47.65 31.94 13.69
CA THR A 86 -46.34 31.63 14.28
C THR A 86 -45.28 31.97 13.24
N PRO A 87 -44.25 32.77 13.57
CA PRO A 87 -43.11 32.95 12.69
C PRO A 87 -42.23 31.69 12.66
N ASP A 88 -41.53 31.53 11.54
CA ASP A 88 -40.64 30.44 11.13
C ASP A 88 -39.49 31.15 10.40
N TYR A 89 -38.24 30.94 10.83
CA TYR A 89 -37.08 31.71 10.36
C TYR A 89 -36.65 31.27 8.95
N GLU A 90 -36.65 29.96 8.70
CA GLU A 90 -36.31 29.31 7.43
C GLU A 90 -37.30 29.69 6.31
N GLU A 91 -38.59 29.84 6.62
CA GLU A 91 -39.58 30.38 5.67
C GLU A 91 -39.42 31.90 5.52
N ASN A 92 -39.39 32.67 6.61
CA ASN A 92 -39.27 34.14 6.50
C ASN A 92 -38.76 34.87 7.76
N SER A 93 -37.44 35.02 7.85
CA SER A 93 -36.72 35.91 8.80
C SER A 93 -37.21 37.38 8.95
N LEU A 94 -37.98 37.95 8.01
CA LEU A 94 -38.47 39.34 8.10
C LEU A 94 -39.91 39.53 7.59
N LEU A 95 -40.85 39.68 8.52
CA LEU A 95 -42.25 39.98 8.21
C LEU A 95 -42.48 41.51 8.17
N GLN A 96 -43.16 42.01 7.14
CA GLN A 96 -43.52 43.42 6.99
C GLN A 96 -45.04 43.60 7.04
N ALA A 97 -45.51 44.62 7.76
CA ALA A 97 -46.88 45.15 7.69
C ALA A 97 -46.84 46.55 7.07
N ASP A 98 -47.52 46.71 5.93
CA ASP A 98 -47.79 48.01 5.31
C ASP A 98 -49.13 48.53 5.86
N VAL A 99 -49.10 49.42 6.84
CA VAL A 99 -50.31 49.95 7.46
C VAL A 99 -50.77 51.19 6.70
N GLU A 100 -51.73 51.02 5.81
CA GLU A 100 -52.35 52.13 5.07
C GLU A 100 -53.40 52.84 5.92
N CYS A 101 -53.15 54.10 6.23
CA CYS A 101 -54.09 54.99 6.92
C CYS A 101 -54.90 55.78 5.88
N LYS A 102 -56.23 55.63 5.90
CA LYS A 102 -57.13 56.00 4.80
C LYS A 102 -58.26 56.95 5.22
N ARG A 103 -58.68 57.83 4.30
CA ARG A 103 -59.84 58.73 4.40
C ARG A 103 -60.79 58.47 3.23
N GLY A 104 -61.87 57.70 3.47
CA GLY A 104 -62.50 56.98 2.37
C GLY A 104 -61.47 56.01 1.76
N ASP A 105 -61.49 55.81 0.45
CA ASP A 105 -60.52 54.92 -0.22
C ASP A 105 -59.11 55.55 -0.40
N ALA A 106 -58.96 56.85 -0.13
CA ALA A 106 -57.71 57.57 -0.33
C ALA A 106 -56.71 57.32 0.82
N VAL A 107 -55.55 56.76 0.49
CA VAL A 107 -54.40 56.62 1.40
C VAL A 107 -53.83 58.00 1.73
N VAL A 108 -53.73 58.31 3.02
CA VAL A 108 -53.20 59.58 3.56
C VAL A 108 -51.75 59.42 4.02
N VAL A 109 -51.42 58.26 4.60
CA VAL A 109 -50.05 57.87 4.96
C VAL A 109 -49.94 56.34 4.93
N ARG A 110 -48.72 55.83 4.72
CA ARG A 110 -48.35 54.44 4.99
C ARG A 110 -47.36 54.41 6.16
N LEU A 111 -47.51 53.43 7.04
CA LEU A 111 -46.57 53.16 8.13
C LEU A 111 -46.05 51.74 7.97
N GLU A 112 -44.74 51.58 7.88
CA GLU A 112 -44.11 50.26 7.82
C GLU A 112 -43.81 49.78 9.23
N VAL A 113 -44.30 48.59 9.57
CA VAL A 113 -43.96 47.89 10.82
C VAL A 113 -43.32 46.56 10.46
N PHE A 114 -42.11 46.34 10.94
CA PHE A 114 -41.33 45.13 10.69
C PHE A 114 -41.31 44.24 11.93
N VAL A 115 -41.42 42.93 11.74
CA VAL A 115 -41.10 41.91 12.74
C VAL A 115 -39.89 41.17 12.20
N ALA A 116 -38.73 41.40 12.81
CA ALA A 116 -37.56 40.56 12.61
C ALA A 116 -37.77 39.29 13.43
N VAL A 117 -37.81 38.15 12.75
CA VAL A 117 -37.84 36.85 13.44
C VAL A 117 -36.47 36.62 14.06
N LEU A 118 -36.45 36.11 15.29
CA LEU A 118 -35.24 35.61 15.93
C LEU A 118 -35.23 34.10 15.79
N ASP A 119 -34.22 33.64 15.07
CA ASP A 119 -33.77 32.26 14.96
C ASP A 119 -33.64 31.58 16.33
N ILE A 120 -34.06 30.32 16.40
CA ILE A 120 -33.77 29.38 17.49
C ILE A 120 -33.26 28.05 16.91
N ASN A 121 -32.40 27.36 17.65
CA ASN A 121 -31.81 26.08 17.22
C ASN A 121 -32.85 24.93 17.24
N ASP A 122 -33.69 24.86 16.22
CA ASP A 122 -34.85 23.96 16.09
C ASP A 122 -34.60 22.85 15.04
N ASN A 123 -33.76 23.10 14.03
CA ASN A 123 -33.36 22.08 13.07
C ASN A 123 -32.23 21.19 13.60
N ALA A 124 -32.11 20.02 12.99
CA ALA A 124 -31.03 19.08 13.24
C ALA A 124 -30.07 18.97 12.05
N PRO A 125 -28.76 18.77 12.29
CA PRO A 125 -27.78 18.57 11.21
C PRO A 125 -28.16 17.40 10.31
N LYS A 126 -27.98 17.51 9.00
CA LYS A 126 -28.26 16.42 8.05
C LYS A 126 -27.04 16.11 7.17
N PHE A 127 -26.55 14.87 7.20
CA PHE A 127 -25.62 14.36 6.17
C PHE A 127 -26.40 13.98 4.90
N SER A 128 -25.83 14.21 3.72
CA SER A 128 -26.42 13.77 2.45
C SER A 128 -26.24 12.26 2.16
N PHE A 129 -25.84 11.48 3.17
CA PHE A 129 -25.53 10.04 3.08
C PHE A 129 -25.57 9.38 4.46
N GLU A 130 -26.02 8.12 4.54
CA GLU A 130 -25.98 7.32 5.77
C GLU A 130 -24.67 6.53 5.91
N ILE A 131 -24.17 5.98 4.80
CA ILE A 131 -22.95 5.18 4.71
C ILE A 131 -22.16 5.63 3.48
N LYS A 132 -20.85 5.81 3.62
CA LYS A 132 -19.97 6.18 2.50
C LYS A 132 -18.67 5.39 2.52
N THR A 133 -18.40 4.72 1.41
CA THR A 133 -17.23 3.83 1.24
C THR A 133 -16.15 4.54 0.43
N PHE A 134 -14.92 4.50 0.93
CA PHE A 134 -13.74 5.07 0.30
C PHE A 134 -12.65 4.01 0.17
N ASN A 135 -11.83 4.15 -0.86
CA ASN A 135 -10.68 3.29 -1.11
C ASN A 135 -9.40 4.15 -1.00
N VAL A 136 -8.45 3.74 -0.17
CA VAL A 136 -7.19 4.47 0.07
C VAL A 136 -6.03 3.52 -0.23
N SER A 137 -5.12 3.91 -1.11
CA SER A 137 -3.97 3.09 -1.50
C SER A 137 -2.94 3.01 -0.37
N GLU A 138 -2.28 1.87 -0.15
CA GLU A 138 -1.35 1.74 0.97
C GLU A 138 -0.07 2.59 0.84
N ASP A 139 0.27 3.02 -0.37
CA ASP A 139 1.36 3.98 -0.65
C ASP A 139 0.97 5.46 -0.39
N THR A 140 -0.28 5.72 0.00
CA THR A 140 -0.77 7.08 0.29
C THR A 140 0.12 7.74 1.35
N LYS A 141 0.64 8.93 1.01
CA LYS A 141 1.59 9.65 1.86
C LYS A 141 0.91 10.14 3.14
N VAL A 142 1.57 9.93 4.28
CA VAL A 142 1.15 10.49 5.57
C VAL A 142 1.06 12.01 5.50
N ASN A 143 0.04 12.57 6.16
CA ASN A 143 -0.46 13.95 6.05
C ASN A 143 -1.11 14.34 4.71
N THR A 144 -1.59 13.37 3.93
CA THR A 144 -2.46 13.63 2.77
C THR A 144 -3.94 13.63 3.20
N THR A 145 -4.70 14.61 2.72
CA THR A 145 -6.16 14.62 2.76
C THR A 145 -6.71 13.49 1.88
N VAL A 146 -7.28 12.45 2.48
CA VAL A 146 -7.82 11.28 1.78
C VAL A 146 -9.29 11.45 1.40
N ILE A 147 -10.03 12.29 2.13
CA ILE A 147 -11.41 12.66 1.81
C ILE A 147 -11.57 14.17 2.02
N PRO A 148 -11.96 14.96 1.00
CA PRO A 148 -12.15 16.40 1.16
C PRO A 148 -13.44 16.72 1.91
N GLU A 149 -13.46 17.90 2.53
CA GLU A 149 -14.61 18.46 3.29
C GLU A 149 -15.95 18.32 2.56
N THR A 150 -15.98 18.67 1.27
CA THR A 150 -17.18 18.65 0.40
C THR A 150 -17.81 17.26 0.23
N GLN A 151 -17.14 16.20 0.70
CA GLN A 151 -17.65 14.84 0.68
C GLN A 151 -18.12 14.32 2.03
N LEU A 152 -17.92 15.08 3.12
CA LEU A 152 -18.22 14.69 4.49
C LEU A 152 -19.02 15.76 5.26
N LYS A 153 -19.11 17.00 4.76
CA LYS A 153 -19.92 18.06 5.36
C LYS A 153 -21.40 17.66 5.44
N ALA A 154 -21.99 17.87 6.62
CA ALA A 154 -23.43 17.95 6.86
C ALA A 154 -23.93 19.38 6.67
N THR A 155 -25.24 19.57 6.53
CA THR A 155 -25.89 20.88 6.46
C THR A 155 -26.91 21.01 7.57
N ASP A 156 -26.93 22.15 8.25
CA ASP A 156 -28.12 22.59 8.97
C ASP A 156 -28.98 23.57 8.17
N ALA A 157 -30.15 23.91 8.72
CA ALA A 157 -31.02 24.97 8.20
C ALA A 157 -30.93 26.26 9.03
N ASP A 158 -30.84 26.14 10.36
CA ASP A 158 -30.70 27.23 11.32
C ASP A 158 -29.54 28.19 10.99
N ILE A 159 -29.61 29.43 11.46
CA ILE A 159 -28.57 30.43 11.24
C ILE A 159 -27.28 30.05 11.98
N ASN A 160 -26.16 30.12 11.25
CA ASN A 160 -24.82 29.66 11.65
C ASN A 160 -24.62 28.12 11.61
N ASP A 161 -24.70 27.54 10.40
CA ASP A 161 -24.24 26.20 9.95
C ASP A 161 -22.72 25.91 10.21
N ILE A 162 -22.22 26.26 11.40
CA ILE A 162 -20.85 26.04 11.89
C ILE A 162 -20.84 24.75 12.73
N LEU A 163 -21.16 23.66 12.06
CA LEU A 163 -21.26 22.34 12.67
C LEU A 163 -19.91 21.84 13.23
N VAL A 164 -19.96 21.24 14.41
CA VAL A 164 -18.83 20.57 15.08
C VAL A 164 -18.82 19.08 14.74
N TYR A 165 -17.73 18.61 14.17
CA TYR A 165 -17.55 17.24 13.69
C TYR A 165 -16.63 16.44 14.61
N THR A 166 -17.04 15.20 14.92
CA THR A 166 -16.25 14.23 15.69
C THR A 166 -16.18 12.90 14.96
N LEU A 167 -14.97 12.40 14.74
CA LEU A 167 -14.74 11.08 14.14
C LEU A 167 -14.63 10.03 15.25
N GLN A 168 -15.67 9.20 15.40
CA GLN A 168 -15.70 8.11 16.38
C GLN A 168 -15.19 6.80 15.77
N GLU A 169 -14.40 6.06 16.54
CA GLU A 169 -13.74 4.83 16.12
C GLU A 169 -14.66 3.61 16.27
N VAL A 170 -14.90 2.88 15.17
CA VAL A 170 -15.67 1.62 15.18
C VAL A 170 -14.75 0.40 15.01
N THR A 171 -13.77 0.46 14.11
CA THR A 171 -12.71 -0.55 14.00
C THR A 171 -11.59 -0.28 15.02
N PRO A 172 -11.23 -1.21 15.94
CA PRO A 172 -10.21 -0.95 16.96
C PRO A 172 -8.79 -0.72 16.40
N ASN A 173 -8.15 0.34 16.91
CA ASN A 173 -6.91 0.97 16.46
C ASN A 173 -7.01 1.82 15.17
N ALA A 174 -8.19 2.02 14.57
CA ALA A 174 -8.34 2.80 13.34
C ALA A 174 -8.05 4.30 13.54
N SER A 175 -8.34 4.86 14.72
CA SER A 175 -8.06 6.27 15.09
C SER A 175 -6.59 6.68 15.04
N LYS A 176 -5.68 5.71 14.90
CA LYS A 176 -4.24 5.94 14.71
C LYS A 176 -3.87 6.28 13.26
N PHE A 177 -4.71 5.90 12.30
CA PHE A 177 -4.44 6.05 10.88
C PHE A 177 -5.15 7.26 10.27
N PHE A 178 -6.28 7.70 10.81
CA PHE A 178 -7.06 8.82 10.26
C PHE A 178 -7.60 9.76 11.33
N SER A 179 -7.57 11.06 11.03
CA SER A 179 -8.20 12.13 11.81
C SER A 179 -8.89 13.15 10.90
N LEU A 180 -9.75 13.99 11.48
CA LEU A 180 -10.29 15.18 10.81
C LEU A 180 -9.25 16.31 10.85
N GLU A 181 -9.13 17.08 9.78
CA GLU A 181 -8.21 18.22 9.71
C GLU A 181 -8.60 19.38 10.63
N GLY A 182 -9.89 19.52 10.95
CA GLY A 182 -10.38 20.42 11.98
C GLY A 182 -11.78 20.07 12.46
N VAL A 183 -12.12 20.51 13.68
CA VAL A 183 -13.44 20.25 14.28
C VAL A 183 -14.60 20.86 13.48
N ASN A 184 -14.37 21.97 12.76
CA ASN A 184 -15.37 22.59 11.88
C ASN A 184 -14.97 22.49 10.39
N TYR A 185 -14.07 21.55 10.07
CA TYR A 185 -13.58 21.33 8.71
C TYR A 185 -13.43 19.81 8.49
N PRO A 186 -14.54 19.11 8.15
CA PRO A 186 -14.60 17.66 8.07
C PRO A 186 -13.86 17.06 6.86
N ALA A 187 -12.64 17.50 6.55
CA ALA A 187 -11.74 16.77 5.68
C ALA A 187 -11.04 15.66 6.47
N LEU A 188 -10.97 14.43 5.94
CA LEU A 188 -10.28 13.30 6.57
C LEU A 188 -8.85 13.20 6.03
N LYS A 189 -7.87 13.11 6.92
CA LYS A 189 -6.44 13.06 6.61
C LYS A 189 -5.79 11.78 7.15
N LEU A 190 -4.81 11.25 6.42
CA LEU A 190 -4.00 10.10 6.86
C LEU A 190 -2.88 10.53 7.83
N ASP A 191 -2.77 9.87 8.98
CA ASP A 191 -1.77 10.13 10.04
C ASP A 191 -0.65 9.09 10.16
N GLN A 192 -0.88 7.86 9.69
CA GLN A 192 0.12 6.78 9.71
C GLN A 192 0.07 5.98 8.41
N THR A 193 1.22 5.39 8.04
CA THR A 193 1.32 4.51 6.87
C THR A 193 0.37 3.35 7.00
N LEU A 194 -0.38 3.06 5.93
CA LEU A 194 -1.20 1.88 5.85
C LEU A 194 -0.35 0.63 5.58
N ASP A 195 -0.99 -0.53 5.73
CA ASP A 195 -0.43 -1.85 5.47
C ASP A 195 -1.61 -2.72 5.03
N TYR A 196 -1.64 -3.13 3.77
CA TYR A 196 -2.78 -3.85 3.19
C TYR A 196 -3.08 -5.18 3.91
N PHE A 197 -2.10 -5.81 4.55
CA PHE A 197 -2.29 -7.11 5.22
C PHE A 197 -2.70 -6.98 6.69
N LYS A 198 -2.45 -5.83 7.32
CA LYS A 198 -2.87 -5.54 8.70
C LYS A 198 -4.18 -4.73 8.76
N ASN A 199 -4.40 -3.84 7.78
CA ASN A 199 -5.38 -2.75 7.86
C ASN A 199 -6.41 -2.80 6.72
N GLN A 200 -6.90 -3.97 6.32
CA GLN A 200 -7.75 -4.13 5.12
C GLN A 200 -8.99 -3.24 5.11
N ASN A 201 -9.70 -3.12 6.23
CA ASN A 201 -10.88 -2.29 6.38
C ASN A 201 -10.94 -1.57 7.73
N MET A 202 -11.34 -0.31 7.71
CA MET A 202 -11.48 0.54 8.90
C MET A 202 -12.81 1.30 8.83
N THR A 203 -13.64 1.12 9.85
CA THR A 203 -14.94 1.80 9.97
C THR A 203 -14.87 2.88 11.05
N PHE A 204 -15.48 4.02 10.75
CA PHE A 204 -15.70 5.13 11.67
C PHE A 204 -17.16 5.57 11.62
N MET A 205 -17.62 6.23 12.68
CA MET A 205 -18.87 6.98 12.71
C MET A 205 -18.53 8.46 12.80
N LEU A 206 -18.86 9.22 11.77
CA LEU A 206 -18.76 10.67 11.77
C LEU A 206 -20.02 11.24 12.44
N LEU A 207 -19.83 11.94 13.55
CA LEU A 207 -20.86 12.71 14.25
C LEU A 207 -20.76 14.18 13.80
N ALA A 208 -21.88 14.82 13.51
CA ALA A 208 -22.01 16.28 13.43
C ALA A 208 -22.94 16.76 14.55
N ARG A 209 -22.63 17.92 15.12
CA ARG A 209 -23.41 18.64 16.15
C ARG A 209 -23.54 20.11 15.76
N ASP A 210 -24.69 20.71 16.03
CA ASP A 210 -24.97 22.13 15.86
C ASP A 210 -24.18 23.03 16.84
N THR A 211 -24.21 22.69 18.13
CA THR A 211 -23.64 23.50 19.20
C THR A 211 -22.14 23.27 19.40
N TRP A 212 -21.43 24.33 19.81
CA TRP A 212 -20.01 24.24 20.16
C TRP A 212 -19.77 23.46 21.47
N GLU A 213 -20.60 23.68 22.50
CA GLU A 213 -20.44 23.07 23.83
C GLU A 213 -21.47 21.96 24.10
N GLU A 214 -21.00 20.83 24.65
CA GLU A 214 -21.79 19.60 24.90
C GLU A 214 -22.92 19.71 25.94
N ASN A 215 -23.13 20.88 26.54
CA ASN A 215 -24.12 21.11 27.59
C ASN A 215 -25.11 22.23 27.23
N VAL A 216 -25.18 22.61 25.94
CA VAL A 216 -26.20 23.55 25.42
C VAL A 216 -27.46 22.75 25.09
N GLU A 217 -28.61 23.29 25.47
CA GLU A 217 -29.93 22.69 25.30
C GLU A 217 -30.87 23.75 24.70
N PRO A 218 -31.51 23.50 23.55
CA PRO A 218 -31.39 22.30 22.71
C PRO A 218 -30.00 22.16 22.06
N SER A 219 -29.66 20.93 21.69
CA SER A 219 -28.61 20.62 20.73
C SER A 219 -28.96 19.32 20.03
N HIS A 220 -28.75 19.30 18.72
CA HIS A 220 -29.09 18.24 17.81
C HIS A 220 -27.84 17.67 17.13
N THR A 221 -27.93 16.42 16.71
CA THR A 221 -26.81 15.70 16.11
C THR A 221 -27.28 14.76 15.01
N ALA A 222 -26.41 14.54 14.02
CA ALA A 222 -26.54 13.44 13.09
C ALA A 222 -25.27 12.59 13.05
N THR A 223 -25.41 11.36 12.56
CA THR A 223 -24.30 10.43 12.35
C THR A 223 -24.31 9.85 10.95
N ALA A 224 -23.12 9.59 10.40
CA ALA A 224 -22.92 8.85 9.17
C ALA A 224 -21.75 7.87 9.30
N THR A 225 -21.82 6.73 8.62
CA THR A 225 -20.79 5.69 8.69
C THR A 225 -19.77 5.86 7.56
N LEU A 226 -18.48 5.92 7.90
CA LEU A 226 -17.39 5.93 6.93
C LEU A 226 -16.70 4.57 6.92
N VAL A 227 -16.58 3.97 5.73
CA VAL A 227 -15.90 2.68 5.53
C VAL A 227 -14.70 2.93 4.63
N LEU A 228 -13.48 2.75 5.17
CA LEU A 228 -12.24 2.90 4.43
C LEU A 228 -11.65 1.52 4.14
N ASN A 229 -11.52 1.18 2.87
CA ASN A 229 -10.80 0.00 2.41
C ASN A 229 -9.37 0.40 2.04
N THR A 230 -8.37 -0.32 2.56
CA THR A 230 -7.00 -0.18 2.06
C THR A 230 -6.88 -0.94 0.74
N LEU A 231 -6.36 -0.30 -0.31
CA LEU A 231 -5.98 -0.96 -1.56
C LEU A 231 -4.49 -1.34 -1.52
N PRO A 232 -4.10 -2.48 -2.12
CA PRO A 232 -2.70 -2.83 -2.25
C PRO A 232 -2.02 -1.92 -3.28
N ALA A 233 -0.75 -1.61 -3.07
CA ALA A 233 0.06 -0.81 -3.97
C ALA A 233 1.27 -1.62 -4.47
N ASP A 234 1.69 -1.36 -5.70
CA ASP A 234 2.99 -1.85 -6.19
C ASP A 234 4.08 -1.09 -5.42
N LEU A 235 4.89 -1.81 -4.65
CA LEU A 235 5.86 -1.26 -3.72
C LEU A 235 7.20 -2.00 -3.74
N ARG A 236 7.28 -3.19 -4.35
CA ARG A 236 8.45 -4.08 -4.25
C ARG A 236 8.95 -4.53 -5.61
N THR A 237 10.27 -4.56 -5.77
CA THR A 237 10.92 -5.16 -6.95
C THR A 237 10.63 -6.67 -7.01
N PRO A 238 10.58 -7.29 -8.21
CA PRO A 238 10.63 -8.74 -8.36
C PRO A 238 11.81 -9.38 -7.61
N TRP A 239 11.71 -10.65 -7.25
CA TRP A 239 12.82 -11.42 -6.66
C TRP A 239 13.01 -12.79 -7.29
N PHE A 240 14.28 -13.15 -7.49
CA PHE A 240 14.70 -14.45 -8.00
C PHE A 240 14.65 -15.52 -6.91
N LEU A 241 14.29 -16.76 -7.28
CA LEU A 241 14.07 -17.89 -6.37
C LEU A 241 14.97 -19.09 -6.72
N PRO A 242 15.50 -19.83 -5.73
CA PRO A 242 15.40 -19.60 -4.29
C PRO A 242 16.34 -18.49 -3.81
N CYS A 243 15.89 -17.72 -2.82
CA CYS A 243 16.60 -16.61 -2.18
C CYS A 243 16.57 -16.73 -0.65
N SER A 244 17.37 -15.91 0.03
CA SER A 244 17.36 -15.76 1.48
C SER A 244 16.62 -14.49 1.90
N PHE A 245 15.64 -14.60 2.78
CA PHE A 245 14.97 -13.44 3.37
C PHE A 245 15.84 -12.81 4.47
N THR A 246 15.99 -11.49 4.47
CA THR A 246 16.75 -10.75 5.49
C THR A 246 15.92 -10.38 6.73
N ASP A 247 14.64 -10.11 6.51
CA ASP A 247 13.70 -9.54 7.49
C ASP A 247 12.27 -10.11 7.36
N GLY A 248 12.07 -11.08 6.45
CA GLY A 248 10.78 -11.64 6.09
C GLY A 248 10.00 -10.85 5.03
N TYR A 249 10.49 -9.69 4.60
CA TYR A 249 9.85 -8.81 3.62
C TYR A 249 10.69 -8.58 2.36
N VAL A 250 12.01 -8.77 2.42
CA VAL A 250 12.94 -8.66 1.29
C VAL A 250 13.73 -9.95 1.12
N CYS A 251 13.80 -10.47 -0.11
CA CYS A 251 14.48 -11.72 -0.46
C CYS A 251 15.64 -11.48 -1.44
N ILE A 252 16.84 -11.92 -1.06
CA ILE A 252 18.10 -11.60 -1.77
C ILE A 252 19.03 -12.82 -1.92
N HIS A 253 20.17 -12.63 -2.59
CA HIS A 253 21.22 -13.64 -2.77
C HIS A 253 20.81 -14.92 -3.54
N ALA A 254 19.74 -14.88 -4.34
CA ALA A 254 19.55 -15.89 -5.39
C ALA A 254 20.71 -15.80 -6.41
N GLN A 255 21.33 -16.93 -6.67
CA GLN A 255 22.39 -17.11 -7.67
C GLN A 255 22.22 -18.48 -8.32
N TYR A 256 22.44 -18.53 -9.64
CA TYR A 256 22.28 -19.75 -10.42
C TYR A 256 23.62 -20.23 -10.98
N SER A 257 23.74 -21.53 -11.20
CA SER A 257 24.94 -22.13 -11.81
C SER A 257 24.58 -23.25 -12.80
N ALA A 258 25.32 -23.37 -13.90
CA ALA A 258 25.19 -24.44 -14.88
C ALA A 258 26.55 -24.83 -15.47
N VAL A 259 26.64 -26.02 -16.07
CA VAL A 259 27.86 -26.54 -16.69
C VAL A 259 27.57 -26.97 -18.13
N VAL A 260 28.31 -26.43 -19.08
CA VAL A 260 28.11 -26.72 -20.52
C VAL A 260 29.33 -27.40 -21.16
N PRO A 261 29.12 -28.29 -22.13
CA PRO A 261 30.23 -28.95 -22.84
C PRO A 261 30.90 -28.00 -23.84
N THR A 262 32.23 -27.91 -23.81
CA THR A 262 33.01 -27.24 -24.87
C THR A 262 32.94 -28.01 -26.20
N GLY A 263 33.12 -27.30 -27.32
CA GLY A 263 33.05 -27.84 -28.68
C GLY A 263 31.62 -28.10 -29.20
N HIS A 264 30.64 -28.19 -28.31
CA HIS A 264 29.27 -28.61 -28.63
C HIS A 264 28.26 -27.46 -28.43
N LYS A 265 27.08 -27.61 -29.03
CA LYS A 265 25.90 -26.77 -28.76
C LYS A 265 24.78 -27.67 -28.24
N LEU A 266 24.24 -27.34 -27.08
CA LEU A 266 23.08 -28.04 -26.51
C LEU A 266 21.80 -27.61 -27.26
N PRO A 267 20.87 -28.54 -27.57
CA PRO A 267 19.61 -28.22 -28.23
C PRO A 267 18.50 -27.77 -27.26
N SER A 268 18.65 -28.09 -25.98
CA SER A 268 17.67 -27.82 -24.91
C SER A 268 18.04 -26.58 -24.09
N PRO A 269 17.11 -26.01 -23.31
CA PRO A 269 17.44 -25.11 -22.20
C PRO A 269 18.40 -25.75 -21.20
N LEU A 270 19.19 -24.90 -20.53
CA LEU A 270 20.21 -25.30 -19.58
C LEU A 270 19.60 -25.70 -18.23
N ILE A 271 20.11 -26.80 -17.65
CA ILE A 271 19.74 -27.29 -16.33
C ILE A 271 20.48 -26.46 -15.27
N MET A 272 19.84 -25.35 -14.90
CA MET A 272 20.31 -24.46 -13.86
C MET A 272 20.17 -25.09 -12.46
N SER A 273 21.17 -24.89 -11.61
CA SER A 273 21.21 -25.27 -10.20
C SER A 273 21.22 -24.01 -9.32
N PRO A 274 20.46 -23.95 -8.21
CA PRO A 274 19.67 -25.03 -7.58
C PRO A 274 18.32 -25.32 -8.24
N GLY A 275 17.91 -24.51 -9.21
CA GLY A 275 16.69 -24.69 -10.02
C GLY A 275 16.71 -23.74 -11.22
N PRO A 276 15.65 -23.70 -12.04
CA PRO A 276 15.54 -22.79 -13.18
C PRO A 276 15.67 -21.32 -12.75
N ILE A 277 16.16 -20.47 -13.65
CA ILE A 277 16.15 -19.02 -13.45
C ILE A 277 14.68 -18.59 -13.40
N TYR A 278 14.22 -18.17 -12.23
CA TYR A 278 12.82 -17.90 -11.98
C TYR A 278 12.70 -16.77 -10.97
N ALA A 279 11.99 -15.71 -11.35
CA ALA A 279 11.62 -14.61 -10.49
C ALA A 279 10.10 -14.50 -10.41
N VAL A 280 9.62 -13.95 -9.30
CA VAL A 280 8.22 -13.60 -9.09
C VAL A 280 8.12 -12.17 -8.57
N ASP A 281 6.93 -11.59 -8.68
CA ASP A 281 6.61 -10.29 -8.10
C ASP A 281 6.94 -10.24 -6.60
N GLY A 282 7.37 -9.06 -6.14
CA GLY A 282 7.74 -8.84 -4.74
C GLY A 282 6.52 -8.69 -3.83
N ASP A 283 5.43 -8.15 -4.39
CA ASP A 283 4.20 -7.89 -3.66
C ASP A 283 3.32 -9.12 -3.51
N GLN A 284 2.54 -9.14 -2.43
CA GLN A 284 1.80 -10.32 -1.98
C GLN A 284 0.34 -10.33 -2.46
N ALA A 285 -0.21 -9.15 -2.80
CA ALA A 285 -1.57 -8.94 -3.29
C ALA A 285 -1.61 -8.62 -4.79
N ILE A 286 -0.53 -8.03 -5.32
CA ILE A 286 -0.31 -7.80 -6.74
C ILE A 286 0.58 -8.93 -7.26
N LYS A 287 0.37 -9.34 -8.53
CA LYS A 287 1.12 -10.41 -9.19
C LYS A 287 1.28 -10.07 -10.67
N GLN A 288 2.21 -9.18 -10.96
CA GLN A 288 2.57 -8.84 -12.33
C GLN A 288 3.30 -9.99 -13.03
N SER A 289 3.27 -9.96 -14.36
CA SER A 289 4.14 -10.76 -15.22
C SER A 289 5.58 -10.25 -15.13
N ILE A 290 6.54 -11.14 -15.37
CA ILE A 290 7.98 -10.89 -15.22
C ILE A 290 8.69 -11.09 -16.56
N ILE A 291 9.44 -10.09 -16.99
CA ILE A 291 10.18 -10.07 -18.25
C ILE A 291 11.68 -10.26 -17.97
N TYR A 292 12.30 -11.28 -18.56
CA TYR A 292 13.71 -11.62 -18.34
C TYR A 292 14.63 -11.10 -19.46
N SER A 293 15.79 -10.55 -19.09
CA SER A 293 16.83 -10.15 -20.05
C SER A 293 18.26 -10.39 -19.53
N ILE A 294 19.23 -10.58 -20.42
CA ILE A 294 20.65 -10.64 -20.07
C ILE A 294 21.29 -9.29 -20.34
N ILE A 295 21.67 -8.57 -19.27
CA ILE A 295 22.18 -7.18 -19.36
C ILE A 295 23.71 -7.08 -19.36
N ALA A 296 24.44 -8.11 -18.91
CA ALA A 296 25.90 -8.16 -19.01
C ALA A 296 26.46 -9.61 -18.99
N GLY A 297 27.74 -9.76 -19.31
CA GLY A 297 28.50 -11.02 -19.20
C GLY A 297 28.33 -12.03 -20.34
N ASN A 298 27.41 -11.77 -21.28
CA ASN A 298 27.12 -12.64 -22.43
C ASN A 298 28.10 -12.43 -23.59
N THR A 299 29.37 -12.82 -23.40
CA THR A 299 30.42 -12.70 -24.43
C THR A 299 29.97 -13.32 -25.76
N ASP A 300 30.20 -12.59 -26.85
CA ASP A 300 29.81 -12.93 -28.22
C ASP A 300 28.32 -13.25 -28.45
N GLY A 301 27.42 -12.95 -27.50
CA GLY A 301 26.03 -13.40 -27.58
C GLY A 301 25.91 -14.92 -27.57
N THR A 302 26.71 -15.59 -26.73
CA THR A 302 26.79 -17.05 -26.64
C THR A 302 25.50 -17.69 -26.12
N PHE A 303 24.76 -16.99 -25.25
CA PHE A 303 23.50 -17.45 -24.66
C PHE A 303 22.31 -16.57 -25.03
N ILE A 304 21.10 -17.14 -25.01
CA ILE A 304 19.82 -16.44 -25.15
C ILE A 304 18.94 -16.85 -23.98
N ILE A 305 18.31 -15.89 -23.30
CA ILE A 305 17.23 -16.14 -22.35
C ILE A 305 15.88 -15.90 -23.05
N ASN A 306 14.89 -16.74 -22.78
CA ASN A 306 13.51 -16.46 -23.16
C ASN A 306 12.88 -15.48 -22.16
N ALA A 307 12.22 -14.45 -22.71
CA ALA A 307 11.74 -13.30 -21.98
C ALA A 307 10.61 -13.60 -20.98
N HIS A 308 9.87 -14.71 -21.09
CA HIS A 308 8.69 -14.97 -20.23
C HIS A 308 8.80 -16.18 -19.29
N ASP A 309 9.75 -17.10 -19.52
CA ASP A 309 9.91 -18.33 -18.72
C ASP A 309 11.30 -18.46 -18.05
N GLY A 310 12.21 -17.51 -18.30
CA GLY A 310 13.57 -17.51 -17.77
C GLY A 310 14.51 -18.57 -18.36
N ASN A 311 14.07 -19.36 -19.35
CA ASN A 311 14.86 -20.46 -19.91
C ASN A 311 16.09 -19.93 -20.66
N LEU A 312 17.28 -20.30 -20.16
CA LEU A 312 18.57 -19.96 -20.74
C LEU A 312 19.00 -21.05 -21.74
N THR A 313 19.42 -20.66 -22.94
CA THR A 313 19.77 -21.55 -24.06
C THR A 313 21.11 -21.17 -24.69
N MET A 314 21.78 -22.12 -25.38
CA MET A 314 23.01 -21.85 -26.13
C MET A 314 22.71 -21.37 -27.55
N ALA A 315 23.10 -20.13 -27.87
CA ALA A 315 23.11 -19.65 -29.25
C ALA A 315 24.28 -20.26 -30.04
N LYS A 316 25.46 -20.33 -29.43
CA LYS A 316 26.74 -20.75 -30.04
C LYS A 316 27.42 -21.86 -29.24
N SER A 317 28.28 -22.64 -29.88
CA SER A 317 29.19 -23.58 -29.20
C SER A 317 30.42 -22.84 -28.66
N ILE A 318 30.97 -23.31 -27.53
CA ILE A 318 32.07 -22.64 -26.83
C ILE A 318 33.37 -23.41 -27.09
N PRO A 319 34.41 -22.81 -27.72
CA PRO A 319 35.54 -23.57 -28.28
C PRO A 319 36.53 -24.09 -27.23
N SER A 320 36.64 -23.43 -26.08
CA SER A 320 37.63 -23.73 -25.02
C SER A 320 37.02 -23.52 -23.63
N PRO A 321 37.56 -24.14 -22.56
CA PRO A 321 37.05 -23.96 -21.21
C PRO A 321 37.03 -22.48 -20.80
N MET A 322 35.88 -22.02 -20.31
CA MET A 322 35.62 -20.60 -20.01
C MET A 322 34.50 -20.48 -18.98
N LYS A 323 34.59 -19.47 -18.10
CA LYS A 323 33.54 -19.15 -17.13
C LYS A 323 32.83 -17.86 -17.53
N PHE A 324 31.51 -17.93 -17.65
CA PHE A 324 30.62 -16.80 -17.88
C PHE A 324 29.96 -16.42 -16.55
N THR A 325 29.85 -15.12 -16.28
CA THR A 325 29.05 -14.57 -15.18
C THR A 325 28.01 -13.67 -15.81
N LEU A 326 26.89 -14.26 -16.20
CA LEU A 326 25.77 -13.57 -16.82
C LEU A 326 25.05 -12.75 -15.76
N LEU A 327 24.79 -11.48 -16.06
CA LEU A 327 23.99 -10.60 -15.23
C LEU A 327 22.58 -10.59 -15.83
N ILE A 328 21.62 -11.21 -15.12
CA ILE A 328 20.25 -11.39 -15.59
C ILE A 328 19.35 -10.42 -14.84
N ARG A 329 18.54 -9.67 -15.58
CA ARG A 329 17.54 -8.75 -15.07
C ARG A 329 16.15 -9.38 -15.19
N ALA A 330 15.31 -9.16 -14.18
CA ALA A 330 13.89 -9.45 -14.20
C ALA A 330 13.13 -8.14 -13.98
N ASP A 331 12.40 -7.72 -15.00
CA ASP A 331 11.53 -6.54 -14.99
C ASP A 331 10.09 -6.94 -14.67
N GLN A 332 9.35 -6.05 -14.01
CA GLN A 332 7.89 -6.05 -14.03
C GLN A 332 7.37 -5.73 -15.45
N GLU A 333 6.17 -6.21 -15.80
CA GLU A 333 5.54 -6.01 -17.12
C GLU A 333 5.34 -4.53 -17.49
N ASP A 334 5.14 -3.65 -16.48
CA ASP A 334 5.04 -2.20 -16.66
C ASP A 334 6.41 -1.48 -16.73
N MET A 335 7.51 -2.22 -16.55
CA MET A 335 8.90 -1.73 -16.46
C MET A 335 9.17 -0.73 -15.32
N ALA A 336 8.26 -0.58 -14.35
CA ALA A 336 8.42 0.35 -13.23
C ALA A 336 9.50 -0.10 -12.24
N ARG A 337 9.61 -1.42 -11.99
CA ARG A 337 10.64 -2.01 -11.12
C ARG A 337 11.31 -3.21 -11.76
N TYR A 338 12.52 -3.48 -11.29
CA TYR A 338 13.30 -4.63 -11.72
C TYR A 338 14.22 -5.11 -10.59
N SER A 339 14.70 -6.35 -10.69
CA SER A 339 15.84 -6.84 -9.92
C SER A 339 16.84 -7.58 -10.79
N VAL A 340 17.98 -7.94 -10.20
CA VAL A 340 19.13 -8.49 -10.92
C VAL A 340 19.76 -9.65 -10.14
N THR A 341 20.06 -10.74 -10.84
CA THR A 341 20.77 -11.92 -10.32
C THR A 341 22.02 -12.21 -11.16
N GLN A 342 22.86 -13.13 -10.67
CA GLN A 342 23.98 -13.69 -11.41
C GLN A 342 23.70 -15.16 -11.77
N ALA A 343 23.87 -15.50 -13.04
CA ALA A 343 23.94 -16.89 -13.50
C ALA A 343 25.36 -17.21 -13.97
N ILE A 344 25.99 -18.18 -13.31
CA ILE A 344 27.35 -18.63 -13.60
C ILE A 344 27.30 -19.84 -14.52
N VAL A 345 27.80 -19.72 -15.74
CA VAL A 345 27.87 -20.85 -16.68
C VAL A 345 29.34 -21.22 -16.89
N GLU A 346 29.71 -22.45 -16.52
CA GLU A 346 31.07 -22.97 -16.66
C GLU A 346 31.17 -23.92 -17.85
N ALA A 347 31.86 -23.50 -18.91
CA ALA A 347 32.16 -24.35 -20.05
C ALA A 347 33.36 -25.26 -19.71
N ARG A 348 33.15 -26.58 -19.74
CA ARG A 348 34.16 -27.58 -19.39
C ARG A 348 34.35 -28.59 -20.53
N SER A 349 35.53 -29.22 -20.58
CA SER A 349 35.77 -30.30 -21.54
C SER A 349 35.08 -31.59 -21.11
N VAL A 350 34.41 -32.25 -22.06
CA VAL A 350 33.85 -33.60 -21.89
C VAL A 350 34.97 -34.66 -21.90
N THR A 351 36.12 -34.35 -22.52
CA THR A 351 37.27 -35.28 -22.58
C THR A 351 37.72 -35.71 -21.18
N GLY A 352 37.66 -37.02 -20.92
CA GLY A 352 37.94 -37.62 -19.60
C GLY A 352 36.70 -37.93 -18.75
N ASN A 353 35.51 -37.47 -19.14
CA ASN A 353 34.22 -37.80 -18.54
C ASN A 353 33.34 -38.51 -19.58
N PRO A 354 33.59 -39.80 -19.90
CA PRO A 354 32.82 -40.52 -20.91
C PRO A 354 31.37 -40.76 -20.47
N LEU A 355 30.49 -41.02 -21.45
CA LEU A 355 29.18 -41.61 -21.20
C LEU A 355 29.35 -42.96 -20.48
N GLN A 356 28.68 -43.14 -19.34
CA GLN A 356 28.74 -44.39 -18.58
C GLN A 356 27.42 -44.75 -17.92
N PHE A 357 27.10 -46.04 -17.88
CA PHE A 357 26.00 -46.58 -17.09
C PHE A 357 26.33 -46.57 -15.60
N SER A 358 25.30 -46.56 -14.75
CA SER A 358 25.47 -46.70 -13.29
C SER A 358 25.93 -48.10 -12.87
N GLN A 359 25.67 -49.12 -13.69
CA GLN A 359 26.09 -50.51 -13.50
C GLN A 359 26.51 -51.12 -14.85
N SER A 360 27.44 -52.06 -14.86
CA SER A 360 27.83 -52.80 -16.08
C SER A 360 26.92 -54.00 -16.38
N LEU A 361 26.20 -54.48 -15.37
CA LEU A 361 25.26 -55.59 -15.43
C LEU A 361 24.02 -55.26 -14.60
N TYR A 362 22.86 -55.20 -15.24
CA TYR A 362 21.54 -55.05 -14.63
C TYR A 362 20.82 -56.40 -14.58
N TYR A 363 19.86 -56.56 -13.66
CA TYR A 363 19.11 -57.80 -13.50
C TYR A 363 17.61 -57.57 -13.61
N GLY A 364 16.97 -58.25 -14.57
CA GLY A 364 15.55 -58.12 -14.86
C GLY A 364 14.73 -59.39 -14.68
N THR A 365 13.42 -59.24 -14.57
CA THR A 365 12.44 -60.35 -14.58
C THR A 365 11.26 -60.04 -15.50
N VAL A 366 10.71 -61.10 -16.11
CA VAL A 366 9.49 -61.05 -16.93
C VAL A 366 8.68 -62.34 -16.67
N VAL A 367 7.35 -62.26 -16.66
CA VAL A 367 6.50 -63.44 -16.45
C VAL A 367 6.29 -64.19 -17.78
N LEU A 368 6.32 -65.52 -17.75
CA LEU A 368 6.01 -66.35 -18.92
C LEU A 368 4.60 -66.05 -19.45
N GLY A 369 4.44 -65.96 -20.77
CA GLY A 369 3.18 -65.56 -21.40
C GLY A 369 2.93 -64.05 -21.44
N SER A 370 3.88 -63.21 -21.00
CA SER A 370 3.82 -61.76 -21.22
C SER A 370 3.76 -61.44 -22.72
N GLU A 371 2.85 -60.56 -23.13
CA GLU A 371 2.73 -60.10 -24.52
C GLU A 371 3.87 -59.13 -24.91
N ALA A 372 3.88 -58.67 -26.16
CA ALA A 372 4.77 -57.59 -26.60
C ALA A 372 4.37 -56.25 -25.95
N GLY A 373 5.34 -55.45 -25.53
CA GLY A 373 5.15 -54.18 -24.83
C GLY A 373 5.11 -54.29 -23.30
N THR A 374 5.22 -55.49 -22.72
CA THR A 374 5.38 -55.67 -21.27
C THR A 374 6.72 -55.13 -20.80
N ALA A 375 6.72 -54.31 -19.74
CA ALA A 375 7.93 -53.74 -19.18
C ALA A 375 8.71 -54.75 -18.32
N VAL A 376 10.03 -54.80 -18.49
CA VAL A 376 10.93 -55.62 -17.67
C VAL A 376 10.93 -55.07 -16.24
N LYS A 377 10.78 -55.95 -15.25
CA LYS A 377 10.80 -55.61 -13.82
C LYS A 377 12.20 -55.73 -13.25
N ASP A 378 12.50 -55.01 -12.16
CA ASP A 378 13.76 -55.21 -11.44
C ASP A 378 13.75 -56.56 -10.71
N LYS A 379 14.86 -57.32 -10.79
CA LYS A 379 14.95 -58.65 -10.18
C LYS A 379 14.91 -58.63 -8.64
N THR A 380 15.37 -57.54 -8.04
CA THR A 380 15.39 -57.30 -6.60
C THR A 380 14.04 -56.77 -6.11
N PHE A 381 13.42 -55.90 -6.91
CA PHE A 381 12.12 -55.28 -6.62
C PHE A 381 11.11 -55.51 -7.77
N PRO A 382 10.49 -56.70 -7.87
CA PRO A 382 9.59 -57.05 -8.99
C PRO A 382 8.37 -56.13 -9.18
N SER A 383 8.01 -55.34 -8.15
CA SER A 383 7.03 -54.26 -8.26
C SER A 383 7.49 -53.13 -9.19
N GLU A 384 8.79 -52.83 -9.23
CA GLU A 384 9.38 -51.70 -9.95
C GLU A 384 9.81 -52.06 -11.38
N ILE A 385 9.71 -51.10 -12.29
CA ILE A 385 10.18 -51.26 -13.67
C ILE A 385 11.70 -51.05 -13.70
N LEU A 386 12.42 -51.96 -14.34
CA LEU A 386 13.87 -51.86 -14.51
C LEU A 386 14.21 -50.64 -15.39
N ARG A 387 14.87 -49.65 -14.80
CA ARG A 387 15.38 -48.45 -15.48
C ARG A 387 16.89 -48.55 -15.69
N ILE A 388 17.31 -48.40 -16.94
CA ILE A 388 18.69 -48.54 -17.38
C ILE A 388 19.13 -47.18 -17.93
N GLN A 389 20.01 -46.49 -17.18
CA GLN A 389 20.39 -45.11 -17.46
C GLN A 389 21.91 -44.95 -17.57
N ALA A 390 22.34 -44.28 -18.64
CA ALA A 390 23.71 -43.81 -18.84
C ALA A 390 23.77 -42.29 -18.72
N GLN A 391 24.87 -41.78 -18.17
CA GLN A 391 25.04 -40.37 -17.82
C GLN A 391 26.48 -39.88 -18.06
N TYR A 392 26.61 -38.56 -18.20
CA TYR A 392 27.88 -37.85 -18.12
C TYR A 392 28.10 -37.32 -16.70
N PRO A 393 29.15 -37.75 -15.99
CA PRO A 393 29.54 -37.17 -14.71
C PRO A 393 29.76 -35.65 -14.84
N GLY A 394 28.96 -34.86 -14.13
CA GLY A 394 29.10 -33.41 -14.09
C GLY A 394 28.64 -32.63 -15.33
N PHE A 395 27.87 -33.24 -16.25
CA PHE A 395 27.19 -32.56 -17.36
C PHE A 395 25.71 -33.01 -17.44
N PRO A 396 24.83 -32.52 -16.55
CA PRO A 396 23.44 -32.99 -16.48
C PRO A 396 22.67 -32.77 -17.78
N ASP A 397 22.96 -31.68 -18.49
CA ASP A 397 22.34 -31.31 -19.77
C ASP A 397 22.51 -32.37 -20.86
N LEU A 398 23.70 -32.99 -20.94
CA LEU A 398 24.00 -34.03 -21.92
C LEU A 398 23.16 -35.29 -21.69
N ASN A 399 22.72 -35.57 -20.45
CA ASN A 399 21.91 -36.75 -20.14
C ASN A 399 20.54 -36.69 -20.84
N SER A 400 19.99 -35.49 -21.08
CA SER A 400 18.74 -35.30 -21.84
C SER A 400 18.86 -35.74 -23.32
N ALA A 401 20.07 -35.82 -23.84
CA ALA A 401 20.38 -36.15 -25.23
C ALA A 401 20.79 -37.63 -25.44
N VAL A 402 20.75 -38.46 -24.39
CA VAL A 402 21.08 -39.90 -24.46
C VAL A 402 19.90 -40.71 -24.99
N THR A 403 20.19 -41.60 -25.93
CA THR A 403 19.23 -42.55 -26.53
C THR A 403 19.73 -43.98 -26.29
N TYR A 404 18.81 -44.94 -26.21
CA TYR A 404 19.13 -46.34 -25.88
C TYR A 404 18.60 -47.28 -26.97
N ARG A 405 19.35 -48.34 -27.27
CA ARG A 405 18.93 -49.44 -28.16
C ARG A 405 19.39 -50.79 -27.62
N VAL A 406 18.66 -51.85 -27.95
CA VAL A 406 19.18 -53.23 -27.86
C VAL A 406 20.02 -53.52 -29.09
N THR A 407 21.15 -54.22 -28.92
CA THR A 407 22.08 -54.56 -30.03
C THR A 407 22.12 -56.04 -30.39
N ASN A 408 21.88 -56.94 -29.42
CA ASN A 408 22.13 -58.38 -29.58
C ASN A 408 20.87 -59.27 -29.63
N SER A 409 19.67 -58.69 -29.51
CA SER A 409 18.40 -59.41 -29.48
C SER A 409 17.28 -58.62 -30.15
N SER A 410 16.36 -59.30 -30.84
CA SER A 410 15.12 -58.73 -31.36
C SER A 410 13.91 -59.02 -30.45
N GLU A 411 14.11 -59.67 -29.31
CA GLU A 411 13.02 -60.04 -28.38
C GLU A 411 12.68 -58.91 -27.40
N PHE A 412 13.53 -57.90 -27.31
CA PHE A 412 13.41 -56.75 -26.41
C PHE A 412 13.68 -55.45 -27.15
N MET A 413 13.09 -54.35 -26.68
CA MET A 413 13.32 -53.00 -27.17
C MET A 413 13.44 -51.99 -26.03
N MET A 414 14.10 -50.87 -26.28
CA MET A 414 14.19 -49.75 -25.33
C MET A 414 13.14 -48.68 -25.68
N ASN A 415 12.38 -48.25 -24.67
CA ASN A 415 11.54 -47.06 -24.71
C ASN A 415 12.09 -46.06 -23.68
N LYS A 416 12.89 -45.10 -24.16
CA LYS A 416 13.76 -44.26 -23.32
C LYS A 416 14.66 -45.14 -22.43
N ASP A 417 14.59 -44.98 -21.11
CA ASP A 417 15.37 -45.72 -20.12
C ASP A 417 14.70 -47.05 -19.67
N ILE A 418 13.52 -47.37 -20.19
CA ILE A 418 12.75 -48.58 -19.83
C ILE A 418 12.94 -49.65 -20.92
N MET A 419 13.19 -50.89 -20.51
CA MET A 419 13.18 -52.04 -21.43
C MET A 419 11.79 -52.69 -21.49
N LEU A 420 11.34 -53.01 -22.70
CA LEU A 420 10.08 -53.68 -22.99
C LEU A 420 10.33 -54.99 -23.76
N THR A 421 9.44 -55.97 -23.63
CA THR A 421 9.35 -57.08 -24.58
C THR A 421 8.95 -56.57 -25.98
N ALA A 422 9.57 -57.11 -27.03
CA ALA A 422 9.20 -56.84 -28.43
C ALA A 422 8.37 -57.97 -29.05
N VAL A 423 8.38 -59.15 -28.44
CA VAL A 423 7.62 -60.35 -28.82
C VAL A 423 7.01 -61.01 -27.57
N PRO A 424 5.98 -61.86 -27.70
CA PRO A 424 5.47 -62.65 -26.57
C PRO A 424 6.54 -63.58 -25.98
N MET A 425 6.52 -63.76 -24.66
CA MET A 425 7.50 -64.57 -23.93
C MET A 425 7.02 -66.03 -23.79
N GLU A 426 7.38 -66.89 -24.75
CA GLU A 426 6.88 -68.27 -24.83
C GLU A 426 7.74 -69.31 -24.07
N GLU A 427 8.99 -69.02 -23.72
CA GLU A 427 9.89 -69.96 -23.01
C GLU A 427 10.46 -69.40 -21.70
N ALA A 428 10.46 -70.22 -20.64
CA ALA A 428 11.06 -69.88 -19.36
C ALA A 428 12.59 -70.09 -19.38
N ARG A 429 13.34 -69.02 -19.66
CA ARG A 429 14.81 -69.03 -19.77
C ARG A 429 15.45 -67.73 -19.26
N THR A 430 16.76 -67.76 -19.02
CA THR A 430 17.55 -66.55 -18.75
C THR A 430 18.16 -66.03 -20.04
N ILE A 431 17.88 -64.77 -20.38
CA ILE A 431 18.33 -64.09 -21.61
C ILE A 431 19.31 -62.99 -21.21
N ARG A 432 20.42 -62.84 -21.95
CA ARG A 432 21.39 -61.75 -21.77
C ARG A 432 21.28 -60.76 -22.92
N VAL A 433 20.71 -59.60 -22.63
CA VAL A 433 20.48 -58.52 -23.58
C VAL A 433 21.59 -57.48 -23.43
N GLU A 434 22.20 -57.07 -24.54
CA GLU A 434 23.15 -55.95 -24.57
C GLU A 434 22.41 -54.66 -24.97
N VAL A 435 22.59 -53.63 -24.15
CA VAL A 435 22.00 -52.30 -24.32
C VAL A 435 23.11 -51.30 -24.61
N GLU A 436 23.01 -50.62 -25.74
CA GLU A 436 23.88 -49.51 -26.09
C GLU A 436 23.16 -48.18 -25.81
N ALA A 437 23.81 -47.31 -25.05
CA ALA A 437 23.46 -45.90 -24.95
C ALA A 437 24.31 -45.10 -25.93
N SER A 438 23.70 -44.20 -26.70
CA SER A 438 24.39 -43.28 -27.61
C SER A 438 23.90 -41.85 -27.38
N ASN A 439 24.84 -40.91 -27.26
CA ASN A 439 24.51 -39.50 -27.08
C ASN A 439 24.33 -38.77 -28.43
N THR A 440 23.18 -38.14 -28.62
CA THR A 440 22.85 -37.47 -29.89
C THR A 440 23.65 -36.20 -30.15
N VAL A 441 24.25 -35.58 -29.13
CA VAL A 441 25.08 -34.36 -29.23
C VAL A 441 26.55 -34.69 -29.47
N THR A 442 27.17 -35.50 -28.60
CA THR A 442 28.62 -35.80 -28.67
C THR A 442 28.97 -36.97 -29.60
N LYS A 443 27.99 -37.85 -29.89
CA LYS A 443 28.13 -39.13 -30.60
C LYS A 443 28.87 -40.24 -29.84
N ASP A 444 29.25 -40.03 -28.57
CA ASP A 444 29.81 -41.12 -27.76
C ASP A 444 28.79 -42.24 -27.52
N THR A 445 29.31 -43.45 -27.31
CA THR A 445 28.53 -44.67 -27.05
C THR A 445 29.06 -45.41 -25.83
N ALA A 446 28.16 -46.00 -25.05
CA ALA A 446 28.47 -46.91 -23.95
C ALA A 446 27.60 -48.16 -24.04
N THR A 447 28.07 -49.31 -23.54
CA THR A 447 27.27 -50.54 -23.45
C THR A 447 27.16 -51.06 -22.02
N ALA A 448 26.05 -51.73 -21.73
CA ALA A 448 25.80 -52.48 -20.51
C ALA A 448 25.00 -53.75 -20.83
N VAL A 449 25.09 -54.76 -19.97
CA VAL A 449 24.38 -56.03 -20.10
C VAL A 449 23.17 -56.05 -19.16
N VAL A 450 22.09 -56.69 -19.58
CA VAL A 450 20.91 -56.98 -18.77
C VAL A 450 20.70 -58.48 -18.75
N GLU A 451 20.70 -59.10 -17.57
CA GLU A 451 20.35 -60.51 -17.40
C GLU A 451 18.88 -60.62 -16.98
N ILE A 452 18.03 -61.01 -17.93
CA ILE A 452 16.57 -61.09 -17.78
C ILE A 452 16.19 -62.54 -17.51
N GLN A 453 15.48 -62.79 -16.42
CA GLN A 453 14.95 -64.11 -16.08
C GLN A 453 13.46 -64.19 -16.41
N VAL A 454 13.10 -65.02 -17.40
CA VAL A 454 11.69 -65.32 -17.73
C VAL A 454 11.22 -66.49 -16.88
N SER A 455 10.13 -66.34 -16.12
CA SER A 455 9.64 -67.38 -15.19
C SER A 455 8.12 -67.54 -15.17
N GLU A 456 7.66 -68.79 -14.95
CA GLU A 456 6.24 -69.19 -14.85
C GLU A 456 5.47 -68.54 -13.69
N ARG A 457 6.20 -67.94 -12.73
CA ARG A 457 5.65 -67.11 -11.67
C ARG A 457 6.44 -65.80 -11.60
N GLU A 458 5.72 -64.73 -11.31
CA GLU A 458 6.27 -63.53 -10.69
C GLU A 458 6.94 -63.93 -9.37
N LEU A 459 8.21 -63.54 -9.15
CA LEU A 459 8.87 -63.84 -7.87
C LEU A 459 8.15 -63.06 -6.76
N PRO A 460 7.84 -63.68 -5.60
CA PRO A 460 7.31 -62.94 -4.47
C PRO A 460 8.31 -61.86 -4.09
N SER A 461 7.86 -60.60 -4.10
CA SER A 461 8.69 -59.44 -3.78
C SER A 461 9.34 -59.63 -2.40
N THR A 462 10.67 -59.61 -2.35
CA THR A 462 11.43 -59.74 -1.09
C THR A 462 11.43 -58.41 -0.32
N GLY A 463 10.24 -57.85 -0.12
CA GLY A 463 10.04 -56.70 0.77
C GLY A 463 10.33 -57.09 2.22
N ALA A 464 10.83 -56.13 3.00
CA ALA A 464 10.74 -56.23 4.45
C ALA A 464 9.26 -56.42 4.83
N GLY A 465 8.97 -57.35 5.73
CA GLY A 465 7.68 -58.04 5.73
C GLY A 465 6.45 -57.17 6.03
N GLU A 466 5.67 -56.87 5.00
CA GLU A 466 4.23 -56.68 5.13
C GLU A 466 3.52 -58.00 4.77
N GLN A 467 3.19 -58.77 5.80
CA GLN A 467 2.51 -60.05 5.67
C GLN A 467 1.03 -59.83 5.40
N GLY A 468 0.67 -59.67 4.12
CA GLY A 468 -0.71 -59.65 3.61
C GLY A 468 -1.41 -61.00 3.71
N ASP A 469 -1.51 -61.55 4.92
CA ASP A 469 -2.24 -62.78 5.20
C ASP A 469 -3.76 -62.52 5.20
N GLY A 470 -4.55 -63.52 4.80
CA GLY A 470 -6.01 -63.55 4.95
C GLY A 470 -6.46 -63.76 6.40
N GLN A 471 -5.65 -63.33 7.38
CA GLN A 471 -5.96 -63.45 8.79
C GLN A 471 -7.08 -62.48 9.17
N ARG A 472 -8.21 -63.06 9.55
CA ARG A 472 -9.25 -62.35 10.30
C ARG A 472 -8.61 -61.78 11.57
N PHE A 473 -8.49 -60.46 11.64
CA PHE A 473 -7.99 -59.77 12.82
C PHE A 473 -8.62 -60.33 14.10
N SER A 474 -7.81 -60.67 15.10
CA SER A 474 -8.33 -61.05 16.40
C SER A 474 -9.14 -59.88 16.95
N THR A 475 -10.27 -60.17 17.59
CA THR A 475 -11.08 -59.15 18.29
C THR A 475 -10.28 -58.44 19.38
N VAL A 476 -9.20 -59.07 19.87
CA VAL A 476 -8.25 -58.49 20.82
C VAL A 476 -7.45 -57.35 20.21
N ASP A 477 -6.91 -57.52 18.99
CA ASP A 477 -5.99 -56.55 18.38
C ASP A 477 -6.73 -55.26 17.97
N MET A 478 -7.93 -55.41 17.41
CA MET A 478 -8.82 -54.29 17.10
C MET A 478 -9.32 -53.57 18.38
N ALA A 479 -9.49 -54.30 19.50
CA ALA A 479 -9.82 -53.70 20.79
C ALA A 479 -8.64 -52.92 21.39
N VAL A 480 -7.39 -53.40 21.24
CA VAL A 480 -6.19 -52.66 21.63
C VAL A 480 -6.02 -51.41 20.79
N LEU A 481 -6.16 -51.50 19.46
CA LEU A 481 -6.05 -50.33 18.57
C LEU A 481 -7.13 -49.28 18.87
N GLY A 482 -8.38 -49.71 19.05
CA GLY A 482 -9.50 -48.85 19.44
C GLY A 482 -9.33 -48.24 20.84
N GLY A 483 -8.76 -48.98 21.79
CA GLY A 483 -8.43 -48.48 23.12
C GLY A 483 -7.33 -47.42 23.10
N VAL A 484 -6.29 -47.59 22.29
CA VAL A 484 -5.21 -46.60 22.11
C VAL A 484 -5.72 -45.35 21.40
N LEU A 485 -6.49 -45.48 20.31
CA LEU A 485 -7.13 -44.32 19.67
C LEU A 485 -8.09 -43.60 20.62
N GLY A 486 -8.90 -44.33 21.39
CA GLY A 486 -9.81 -43.77 22.38
C GLY A 486 -9.07 -43.01 23.49
N ALA A 487 -7.96 -43.54 24.00
CA ALA A 487 -7.12 -42.86 24.98
C ALA A 487 -6.43 -41.61 24.41
N LEU A 488 -5.92 -41.66 23.17
CA LEU A 488 -5.34 -40.50 22.49
C LEU A 488 -6.38 -39.40 22.21
N LEU A 489 -7.59 -39.78 21.79
CA LEU A 489 -8.69 -38.86 21.56
C LEU A 489 -9.21 -38.25 22.87
N LEU A 490 -9.27 -39.01 23.97
CA LEU A 490 -9.57 -38.49 25.30
C LEU A 490 -8.51 -37.49 25.76
N LEU A 491 -7.22 -37.79 25.60
CA LEU A 491 -6.13 -36.88 25.92
C LEU A 491 -6.16 -35.61 25.06
N ALA A 492 -6.47 -35.72 23.76
CA ALA A 492 -6.65 -34.58 22.87
C ALA A 492 -7.82 -33.69 23.32
N LEU A 493 -8.97 -34.28 23.68
CA LEU A 493 -10.12 -33.55 24.23
C LEU A 493 -9.80 -32.88 25.57
N ILE A 494 -9.08 -33.55 26.47
CA ILE A 494 -8.62 -32.96 27.75
C ILE A 494 -7.69 -31.77 27.49
N CYS A 495 -6.73 -31.89 26.57
CA CYS A 495 -5.86 -30.78 26.16
C CYS A 495 -6.67 -29.63 25.54
N LEU A 496 -7.67 -29.92 24.70
CA LEU A 496 -8.55 -28.92 24.09
C LEU A 496 -9.38 -28.19 25.15
N VAL A 497 -9.96 -28.92 26.12
CA VAL A 497 -10.68 -28.34 27.27
C VAL A 497 -9.76 -27.49 28.16
N ILE A 498 -8.50 -27.92 28.38
CA ILE A 498 -7.51 -27.12 29.12
C ILE A 498 -7.13 -25.84 28.36
N LEU A 499 -6.96 -25.90 27.04
CA LEU A 499 -6.68 -24.74 26.19
C LEU A 499 -7.85 -23.76 26.16
N VAL A 500 -9.08 -24.26 25.98
CA VAL A 500 -10.32 -23.48 26.07
C VAL A 500 -10.43 -22.85 27.45
N HIS A 501 -10.31 -23.61 28.53
CA HIS A 501 -10.40 -23.07 29.88
C HIS A 501 -9.31 -22.01 30.14
N LYS A 502 -8.05 -22.24 29.73
CA LYS A 502 -6.96 -21.26 29.85
C LYS A 502 -7.23 -19.98 29.06
N HIS A 503 -7.82 -20.08 27.87
CA HIS A 503 -8.13 -18.93 27.01
C HIS A 503 -9.33 -18.12 27.53
N TYR A 504 -10.42 -18.80 27.94
CA TYR A 504 -11.63 -18.15 28.44
C TYR A 504 -11.56 -17.70 29.90
N ARG A 505 -10.67 -18.25 30.74
CA ARG A 505 -10.45 -17.82 32.13
C ARG A 505 -9.98 -16.36 32.23
N HIS A 506 -9.33 -15.83 31.20
CA HIS A 506 -9.01 -14.39 31.12
C HIS A 506 -10.22 -13.51 30.76
N ARG A 507 -11.23 -14.03 30.04
CA ARG A 507 -12.46 -13.29 29.71
C ARG A 507 -13.51 -13.31 30.84
N LEU A 508 -13.55 -14.38 31.63
CA LEU A 508 -14.52 -14.52 32.74
C LEU A 508 -14.13 -13.77 34.03
N ALA A 509 -12.92 -13.23 34.12
CA ALA A 509 -12.43 -12.52 35.31
C ALA A 509 -12.89 -11.05 35.43
N CYS A 510 -13.60 -10.51 34.43
CA CYS A 510 -13.98 -9.10 34.36
C CYS A 510 -15.39 -8.79 34.91
N CYS A 511 -16.25 -9.81 35.06
CA CYS A 511 -17.68 -9.63 35.35
C CYS A 511 -18.12 -10.22 36.71
N SER A 512 -17.53 -9.73 37.81
CA SER A 512 -18.09 -9.93 39.15
C SER A 512 -17.69 -8.77 40.07
N GLY A 513 -18.62 -7.83 40.31
CA GLY A 513 -18.41 -6.69 41.20
C GLY A 513 -19.47 -6.62 42.29
N LYS A 514 -19.04 -6.47 43.54
CA LYS A 514 -19.83 -5.93 44.67
C LYS A 514 -18.89 -5.15 45.61
N ALA A 515 -19.41 -4.06 46.19
CA ALA A 515 -18.73 -3.17 47.13
C ALA A 515 -19.04 -3.59 48.60
N SER A 516 -18.53 -3.01 49.69
CA SER A 516 -17.62 -1.84 49.92
C SER A 516 -17.14 -1.83 51.39
N GLU A 517 -15.85 -1.56 51.64
CA GLU A 517 -15.20 -0.92 52.84
C GLU A 517 -15.53 -1.35 54.31
N PRO A 518 -14.73 -0.97 55.34
CA PRO A 518 -13.49 -0.14 55.36
C PRO A 518 -12.22 -0.80 55.99
N GLN A 519 -11.14 0.00 56.07
CA GLN A 519 -9.80 -0.21 56.66
C GLN A 519 -9.77 -0.29 58.23
N PRO A 520 -8.61 -0.43 58.97
CA PRO A 520 -7.19 -0.26 58.60
C PRO A 520 -6.13 -1.27 59.17
N ASN A 521 -4.84 -1.01 58.87
CA ASN A 521 -3.60 -1.34 59.61
C ASN A 521 -3.03 -2.78 59.66
N GLY A 522 -1.70 -2.87 59.56
CA GLY A 522 -0.89 -4.04 59.96
C GLY A 522 0.36 -4.28 59.08
N TYR A 523 1.56 -4.08 59.64
CA TYR A 523 2.84 -4.43 59.01
C TYR A 523 3.44 -5.72 59.61
N ASP A 524 4.39 -6.29 58.86
CA ASP A 524 5.58 -7.01 59.36
C ASP A 524 5.52 -8.43 59.96
N ASN A 525 5.99 -9.36 59.11
CA ASN A 525 7.23 -10.16 59.30
C ASN A 525 7.28 -11.47 60.14
N LEU A 526 8.22 -12.33 59.67
CA LEU A 526 8.81 -13.54 60.27
C LEU A 526 7.88 -14.78 60.42
N THR A 527 8.08 -15.90 59.70
CA THR A 527 9.25 -16.83 59.56
C THR A 527 9.32 -17.88 60.66
N PHE A 528 9.23 -19.17 60.29
CA PHE A 528 10.06 -20.25 60.85
C PHE A 528 10.16 -21.49 59.93
N LEU A 529 11.40 -21.87 59.60
CA LEU A 529 11.86 -23.22 59.17
C LEU A 529 12.16 -24.04 60.47
N PRO A 530 12.97 -25.13 60.54
CA PRO A 530 13.55 -26.09 59.55
C PRO A 530 13.18 -27.57 59.91
N ASP A 531 13.76 -28.69 59.42
CA ASP A 531 14.35 -29.17 58.15
C ASP A 531 14.80 -30.67 58.36
N HIS A 532 15.20 -31.38 57.29
CA HIS A 532 15.92 -32.68 57.20
C HIS A 532 15.09 -33.97 57.34
N LYS A 533 15.32 -35.06 56.57
CA LYS A 533 16.54 -35.62 55.93
C LYS A 533 16.22 -36.11 54.49
N ALA A 534 17.08 -36.02 53.45
CA ALA A 534 18.43 -36.59 53.22
C ALA A 534 18.41 -38.14 53.09
N LYS A 535 19.12 -38.85 52.19
CA LYS A 535 20.41 -38.70 51.44
C LYS A 535 20.34 -39.51 50.09
N TRP A 536 21.27 -39.52 49.10
CA TRP A 536 22.47 -38.75 48.68
C TRP A 536 22.82 -39.06 47.19
N SER A 537 23.93 -38.50 46.67
CA SER A 537 24.46 -38.59 45.28
C SER A 537 25.75 -39.45 45.13
N PRO A 538 26.38 -39.47 43.93
CA PRO A 538 27.78 -39.05 43.84
C PRO A 538 28.05 -37.86 42.86
N THR A 539 29.28 -37.33 42.89
CA THR A 539 29.76 -36.02 42.36
C THR A 539 31.09 -36.22 41.56
N PRO A 540 31.91 -35.22 41.11
CA PRO A 540 31.93 -33.76 41.37
C PRO A 540 32.26 -32.76 40.20
N ASN A 541 31.58 -31.61 40.24
CA ASN A 541 32.08 -30.21 40.15
C ASN A 541 33.14 -29.73 39.13
N ARG A 542 32.83 -28.57 38.51
CA ARG A 542 33.50 -27.30 38.88
C ARG A 542 32.54 -26.09 38.84
N LYS A 543 32.95 -24.95 39.43
CA LYS A 543 32.10 -23.75 39.73
C LYS A 543 32.22 -22.61 38.69
N PRO A 544 31.27 -21.65 38.66
CA PRO A 544 31.20 -20.54 37.68
C PRO A 544 31.78 -19.19 38.16
N GLU A 545 31.65 -18.18 37.28
CA GLU A 545 31.86 -16.71 37.46
C GLU A 545 33.30 -16.17 37.60
N PRO A 546 33.56 -14.87 37.30
CA PRO A 546 32.65 -13.78 36.87
C PRO A 546 32.99 -13.14 35.51
N SER A 547 32.20 -12.15 35.06
CA SER A 547 32.38 -11.40 33.80
C SER A 547 32.72 -9.90 34.02
N PRO A 548 33.76 -9.35 33.35
CA PRO A 548 34.03 -7.91 33.30
C PRO A 548 34.12 -7.30 31.88
N LYS A 549 34.07 -5.96 31.86
CA LYS A 549 33.90 -4.98 30.76
C LYS A 549 34.81 -5.07 29.51
N LEU A 550 34.35 -4.41 28.45
CA LEU A 550 34.95 -4.20 27.11
C LEU A 550 35.99 -3.05 27.07
N ALA A 551 37.14 -3.23 26.38
CA ALA A 551 38.02 -2.14 25.91
C ALA A 551 39.07 -2.55 24.82
N GLN A 552 38.91 -1.99 23.61
CA GLN A 552 39.89 -1.56 22.56
C GLN A 552 41.17 -2.37 22.12
N PRO A 553 41.70 -2.12 20.88
CA PRO A 553 42.75 -2.91 20.20
C PRO A 553 44.21 -2.43 20.43
N PRO A 554 45.25 -3.20 20.01
CA PRO A 554 46.66 -3.01 20.42
C PRO A 554 47.51 -2.03 19.59
N LEU A 555 48.71 -1.70 20.11
CA LEU A 555 49.64 -0.66 19.64
C LEU A 555 51.01 -1.18 19.13
N ARG A 556 51.74 -0.31 18.42
CA ARG A 556 53.09 -0.49 17.85
C ARG A 556 54.20 -0.07 18.86
N PRO A 557 55.40 -0.68 18.87
CA PRO A 557 56.51 -0.33 19.77
C PRO A 557 57.50 0.72 19.15
N PRO A 558 58.58 1.17 19.82
CA PRO A 558 58.53 2.07 20.99
C PRO A 558 59.46 3.30 20.86
N SER A 559 59.31 4.29 21.74
CA SER A 559 60.04 5.57 21.76
C SER A 559 61.29 5.58 22.65
N PRO A 560 62.11 6.66 22.59
CA PRO A 560 62.80 7.15 23.79
C PRO A 560 62.79 8.69 23.99
N MET A 561 62.76 9.13 25.26
CA MET A 561 63.14 10.46 25.79
C MET A 561 62.27 11.70 25.39
N SER A 562 62.13 12.77 26.21
CA SER A 562 62.28 12.93 27.69
C SER A 562 61.66 14.26 28.16
N SER A 563 61.39 14.38 29.48
CA SER A 563 61.19 15.61 30.29
C SER A 563 59.96 16.52 30.08
N SER A 564 59.57 17.15 31.20
CA SER A 564 58.50 18.14 31.46
C SER A 564 59.15 19.34 32.24
N PRO A 565 58.47 20.36 32.85
CA PRO A 565 57.02 20.59 33.03
C PRO A 565 56.48 22.07 32.94
N THR A 566 55.14 22.20 32.84
CA THR A 566 54.24 23.31 33.32
C THR A 566 54.35 24.77 32.78
N PRO A 567 53.22 25.49 32.59
CA PRO A 567 53.15 26.90 32.11
C PRO A 567 53.01 27.95 33.25
N PRO A 568 52.92 29.28 32.96
CA PRO A 568 51.58 29.91 32.99
C PRO A 568 51.33 31.13 32.03
N SER A 569 50.05 31.53 31.99
CA SER A 569 49.36 32.78 31.54
C SER A 569 50.08 34.09 31.12
N SER A 570 49.35 34.84 30.26
CA SER A 570 49.19 36.32 30.15
C SER A 570 49.75 37.06 28.91
N THR A 571 49.09 38.18 28.58
CA THR A 571 49.25 39.10 27.42
C THR A 571 49.51 40.53 27.89
N PRO A 572 49.84 41.51 27.02
CA PRO A 572 50.75 41.55 25.86
C PRO A 572 51.89 42.60 26.10
N PRO A 573 52.79 42.95 25.15
CA PRO A 573 52.49 44.03 24.17
C PRO A 573 53.24 43.94 22.81
N SER A 574 53.02 44.94 21.94
CA SER A 574 53.84 45.30 20.74
C SER A 574 54.92 46.35 21.13
N PRO A 575 55.88 46.84 20.28
CA PRO A 575 55.83 46.94 18.81
C PRO A 575 57.14 46.69 17.98
N GLN A 576 56.98 46.77 16.64
CA GLN A 576 57.82 47.26 15.49
C GLN A 576 59.26 47.85 15.69
N PRO A 577 60.08 48.24 14.65
CA PRO A 577 59.79 48.42 13.19
C PRO A 577 60.85 47.97 12.12
N LYS A 578 60.43 47.97 10.84
CA LYS A 578 61.11 48.48 9.60
C LYS A 578 60.20 48.13 8.38
N VAL A 579 59.60 49.03 7.59
CA VAL A 579 60.12 50.15 6.74
C VAL A 579 60.94 49.61 5.57
N SER A 580 60.68 49.88 4.28
CA SER A 580 59.90 50.94 3.57
C SER A 580 59.12 50.34 2.36
N GLY A 581 58.14 50.98 1.67
CA GLY A 581 57.65 52.36 1.72
C GLY A 581 56.34 52.58 0.94
N SER A 582 55.95 53.85 0.71
CA SER A 582 54.65 54.31 0.16
C SER A 582 54.87 55.59 -0.72
N PRO A 583 53.88 56.41 -1.16
CA PRO A 583 52.41 56.32 -1.05
C PRO A 583 51.57 56.76 -2.29
N LYS A 584 50.24 56.55 -2.21
CA LYS A 584 49.14 57.54 -2.42
C LYS A 584 47.77 56.83 -2.25
N THR A 585 47.07 56.89 -1.11
CA THR A 585 46.18 57.98 -0.59
C THR A 585 44.97 58.28 -1.50
N VAL A 586 43.70 58.32 -1.03
CA VAL A 586 43.12 58.23 0.34
C VAL A 586 41.63 57.79 0.21
N GLN A 587 41.11 56.84 1.00
CA GLN A 587 40.19 57.00 2.17
C GLN A 587 38.98 57.96 1.98
N ALA A 588 37.81 57.80 2.61
CA ALA A 588 37.10 56.73 3.37
C ALA A 588 35.65 57.25 3.58
N GLY A 589 34.60 56.52 3.98
CA GLY A 589 34.42 55.11 4.40
C GLY A 589 33.46 55.07 5.61
N ASP A 590 32.62 54.03 5.79
CA ASP A 590 31.95 53.77 7.08
C ASP A 590 31.42 52.32 7.23
N SER A 591 31.01 51.93 8.46
CA SER A 591 30.58 50.57 8.87
C SER A 591 30.01 50.58 10.30
N PRO A 592 29.45 49.48 10.86
CA PRO A 592 28.58 48.43 10.28
C PRO A 592 27.33 48.14 11.17
N SER A 593 26.31 47.39 10.70
CA SER A 593 25.33 46.74 11.61
C SER A 593 24.54 45.53 11.07
N ALA A 594 24.61 44.42 11.82
CA ALA A 594 23.55 43.43 12.11
C ALA A 594 22.58 42.91 11.01
N VAL A 595 22.87 41.68 10.57
CA VAL A 595 21.96 40.56 10.21
C VAL A 595 20.45 40.73 10.51
N ARG A 596 19.60 40.47 9.49
CA ARG A 596 18.31 39.75 9.64
C ARG A 596 18.06 38.80 8.46
N SER A 597 17.26 37.76 8.70
CA SER A 597 16.88 36.74 7.73
C SER A 597 15.55 37.06 7.05
N ILE A 598 15.43 36.76 5.76
CA ILE A 598 14.14 36.61 5.04
C ILE A 598 14.23 35.36 4.16
N LEU A 599 13.31 34.42 4.35
CA LEU A 599 12.98 33.37 3.40
C LEU A 599 12.02 33.94 2.34
N THR A 600 12.30 33.68 1.07
CA THR A 600 11.28 33.70 0.00
C THR A 600 11.21 32.32 -0.65
N LYS A 601 10.00 31.91 -1.04
CA LYS A 601 9.66 30.51 -1.33
C LYS A 601 8.78 30.46 -2.57
N GLU A 602 9.42 30.45 -3.74
CA GLU A 602 8.71 30.28 -5.02
C GLU A 602 8.64 28.80 -5.42
N ARG A 603 7.46 28.40 -5.93
CA ARG A 603 7.21 27.07 -6.50
C ARG A 603 7.38 27.15 -8.02
N ARG A 604 7.98 26.12 -8.63
CA ARG A 604 7.67 25.77 -10.01
C ARG A 604 6.38 24.92 -10.05
N PRO A 605 5.58 25.00 -11.14
CA PRO A 605 4.49 24.09 -11.39
C PRO A 605 5.00 22.68 -11.78
N GLU A 606 4.07 21.75 -11.91
CA GLU A 606 4.32 20.32 -12.10
C GLU A 606 4.61 19.96 -13.56
N GLY A 607 5.34 18.85 -13.77
CA GLY A 607 5.69 18.31 -15.08
C GLY A 607 7.05 17.59 -15.07
N GLU A 608 7.11 16.40 -15.69
CA GLU A 608 8.33 15.66 -16.03
C GLU A 608 9.35 15.40 -14.90
N GLY A 609 9.10 14.35 -14.11
CA GLY A 609 10.02 13.82 -13.09
C GLY A 609 11.25 13.09 -13.66
N GLY A 610 12.05 13.74 -14.52
CA GLY A 610 13.23 13.14 -15.15
C GLY A 610 14.47 13.11 -14.24
N TYR A 611 14.91 11.92 -13.81
CA TYR A 611 16.16 11.76 -13.07
C TYR A 611 17.39 11.93 -13.96
N LYS A 612 18.12 13.04 -13.78
CA LYS A 612 19.34 13.34 -14.55
C LYS A 612 20.54 12.52 -14.03
N ALA A 613 20.75 11.34 -14.60
CA ALA A 613 21.90 10.48 -14.29
C ALA A 613 23.23 11.16 -14.64
N VAL A 614 24.16 11.21 -13.68
CA VAL A 614 25.53 11.70 -13.88
C VAL A 614 26.46 10.50 -14.07
N TRP A 615 27.02 10.36 -15.27
CA TRP A 615 27.98 9.32 -15.59
C TRP A 615 29.40 9.76 -15.19
N PHE A 616 30.03 9.02 -14.29
CA PHE A 616 31.46 9.20 -14.02
C PHE A 616 32.28 8.37 -15.01
N GLY A 617 32.92 9.07 -15.96
CA GLY A 617 33.98 8.50 -16.77
C GLY A 617 35.13 8.01 -15.89
N LYS A 618 35.78 6.92 -16.28
CA LYS A 618 36.96 6.41 -15.58
C LYS A 618 38.16 7.31 -15.86
N ASP A 619 39.03 7.45 -14.86
CA ASP A 619 40.38 8.01 -14.94
C ASP A 619 40.48 9.53 -15.28
N ILE A 620 40.43 10.39 -14.25
CA ILE A 620 40.94 11.77 -14.29
C ILE A 620 41.82 12.01 -13.05
N GLY A 621 42.95 12.70 -13.24
CA GLY A 621 43.86 13.13 -12.17
C GLY A 621 43.41 14.40 -11.43
N ALA A 622 44.31 14.98 -10.64
CA ALA A 622 44.03 16.22 -9.89
C ALA A 622 44.04 17.48 -10.80
N GLU A 623 43.29 18.49 -10.36
CA GLU A 623 43.20 19.87 -10.88
C GLU A 623 42.54 20.07 -12.27
N ALA A 624 41.31 20.60 -12.26
CA ALA A 624 40.70 21.32 -13.38
C ALA A 624 39.59 22.27 -12.85
N ASP A 625 39.60 23.52 -13.32
CA ASP A 625 38.53 24.51 -13.05
C ASP A 625 37.30 24.27 -13.95
N VAL A 626 36.12 24.63 -13.45
CA VAL A 626 34.86 24.51 -14.21
C VAL A 626 34.52 25.83 -14.90
N VAL A 627 34.66 25.86 -16.23
CA VAL A 627 34.14 26.95 -17.08
C VAL A 627 32.80 26.52 -17.68
N VAL A 628 31.74 27.29 -17.43
CA VAL A 628 30.43 27.08 -18.05
C VAL A 628 30.35 27.89 -19.34
N LEU A 629 30.12 27.20 -20.46
CA LEU A 629 29.73 27.82 -21.73
C LEU A 629 28.23 27.61 -21.94
N ASN A 630 27.52 28.69 -22.25
CA ASN A 630 26.13 28.64 -22.71
C ASN A 630 26.14 28.77 -24.23
N GLU A 631 25.42 27.88 -24.94
CA GLU A 631 25.05 28.07 -26.34
C GLU A 631 23.53 28.31 -26.45
N PRO A 632 23.07 29.10 -27.44
CA PRO A 632 21.69 29.58 -27.50
C PRO A 632 20.73 28.58 -28.16
N THR A 633 19.43 28.77 -27.89
CA THR A 633 18.32 28.14 -28.62
C THR A 633 18.27 28.60 -30.08
N ALA A 634 17.84 27.72 -30.97
CA ALA A 634 17.48 28.05 -32.35
C ALA A 634 16.01 27.66 -32.61
N ASP A 635 15.24 28.61 -33.12
CA ASP A 635 13.82 28.43 -33.46
C ASP A 635 13.64 27.60 -34.74
N VAL A 636 12.48 26.96 -34.88
CA VAL A 636 12.05 26.28 -36.13
C VAL A 636 10.60 26.63 -36.40
N ASP A 637 10.34 27.27 -37.54
CA ASP A 637 8.99 27.66 -37.97
C ASP A 637 8.84 27.60 -39.51
N SER A 638 7.62 27.37 -39.99
CA SER A 638 7.12 27.50 -41.37
C SER A 638 7.61 26.56 -42.52
N ALA A 639 6.74 25.58 -42.83
CA ALA A 639 6.01 25.41 -44.12
C ALA A 639 6.66 25.00 -45.48
N SER A 640 6.09 23.92 -46.06
CA SER A 640 5.80 23.69 -47.51
C SER A 640 6.98 23.37 -48.49
N ALA A 641 6.83 22.67 -49.64
CA ALA A 641 5.63 22.28 -50.42
C ALA A 641 5.84 21.04 -51.37
N SER A 642 4.73 20.35 -51.69
CA SER A 642 4.33 19.70 -52.99
C SER A 642 5.25 18.80 -53.86
N GLY A 643 4.75 17.56 -54.14
CA GLY A 643 4.81 16.85 -55.45
C GLY A 643 6.01 15.92 -55.74
N SER A 644 5.95 14.95 -56.67
CA SER A 644 4.81 14.31 -57.38
C SER A 644 5.27 13.02 -58.14
N GLU A 645 4.33 12.16 -58.59
CA GLU A 645 4.50 11.01 -59.54
C GLU A 645 5.30 9.78 -59.05
N GLY A 646 5.05 8.53 -59.49
CA GLY A 646 3.97 7.98 -60.36
C GLY A 646 4.26 6.52 -60.84
N SER A 647 3.26 5.83 -61.44
CA SER A 647 3.25 4.44 -61.99
C SER A 647 3.34 3.28 -60.95
N ASP A 648 2.44 2.27 -60.83
CA ASP A 648 1.44 1.59 -61.72
C ASP A 648 2.08 0.63 -62.76
N ASP A 649 1.52 -0.52 -63.21
CA ASP A 649 0.22 -1.23 -63.05
C ASP A 649 0.23 -2.33 -61.92
N ASP A 650 -0.53 -3.46 -61.79
CA ASP A 650 -1.52 -4.25 -62.60
C ASP A 650 -2.45 -5.13 -61.67
N ASP A 651 -3.39 -5.91 -62.22
CA ASP A 651 -4.45 -6.75 -61.58
C ASP A 651 -4.26 -8.29 -61.95
N PRO A 652 -5.20 -9.29 -61.97
CA PRO A 652 -6.64 -9.28 -61.64
C PRO A 652 -7.36 -10.49 -60.97
N ASP A 653 -8.60 -10.18 -60.57
CA ASP A 653 -9.86 -10.98 -60.54
C ASP A 653 -10.04 -12.16 -59.55
N GLN A 654 -10.95 -11.98 -58.58
CA GLN A 654 -12.21 -12.75 -58.64
C GLN A 654 -13.41 -12.13 -57.89
N LYS A 655 -14.58 -12.15 -58.55
CA LYS A 655 -15.87 -11.65 -58.04
C LYS A 655 -16.60 -12.64 -57.12
N LYS A 656 -17.29 -12.11 -56.10
CA LYS A 656 -18.75 -12.37 -55.95
C LYS A 656 -19.50 -11.31 -55.15
N THR A 657 -20.73 -11.04 -55.58
CA THR A 657 -21.63 -10.03 -55.02
C THR A 657 -22.85 -10.69 -54.41
N LEU A 658 -23.40 -10.12 -53.33
CA LEU A 658 -24.80 -10.32 -52.95
C LEU A 658 -25.34 -9.06 -52.25
N ARG A 659 -26.56 -8.65 -52.58
CA ARG A 659 -27.27 -7.46 -52.05
C ARG A 659 -28.59 -7.89 -51.41
N PHE A 660 -28.89 -7.30 -50.26
CA PHE A 660 -30.19 -6.72 -49.83
C PHE A 660 -29.80 -5.54 -48.89
N GLY A 661 -30.46 -4.39 -48.79
CA GLY A 661 -31.89 -4.04 -48.91
C GLY A 661 -32.31 -3.51 -47.52
N VAL A 662 -32.22 -2.19 -47.22
CA VAL A 662 -33.27 -1.15 -47.46
C VAL A 662 -34.52 -1.49 -46.62
N ASP A 663 -35.04 -0.67 -45.69
CA ASP A 663 -35.18 0.81 -45.57
C ASP A 663 -34.58 1.41 -44.25
N ALA A 664 -34.30 2.73 -44.11
CA ALA A 664 -35.13 3.89 -43.66
C ALA A 664 -35.79 3.75 -42.25
N ASP A 665 -35.98 4.80 -41.43
CA ASP A 665 -36.10 6.24 -41.73
C ASP A 665 -35.58 7.18 -40.58
N ASN A 666 -35.79 8.49 -40.75
CA ASN A 666 -35.18 9.69 -40.15
C ASN A 666 -35.33 10.01 -38.62
N THR A 667 -34.41 10.89 -38.19
CA THR A 667 -34.40 11.91 -37.12
C THR A 667 -35.67 12.18 -36.28
N TYR A 668 -35.50 12.44 -34.98
CA TYR A 668 -35.40 13.82 -34.42
C TYR A 668 -35.08 13.84 -32.91
N ILE A 669 -34.55 15.00 -32.44
CA ILE A 669 -34.07 15.33 -31.09
C ILE A 669 -32.68 14.75 -30.78
#